data_AF-H5TL95-F1
#
_entry.id   AF-H5TL95-F1
#
_cell.length_a   1.000
_cell.length_b   1.000
_cell.length_c   1.000
_cell.angle_alpha   90.00
_cell.angle_beta   90.00
_cell.angle_gamma   90.00
#
_symmetry.space_group_name_H-M   'P 1'
#
loop_
_entity.id
_entity.type
_entity.pdbx_description
1 polymer ?
#
loop_
_entity_poly.entity_id
_entity_poly.type
_entity_poly.pdbx_seq_one_letter_code
_entity_poly.pdbx_strand_id
1 'polypeptide(L)'
;MAAPTQVVTTPARNEPVPPLPAYRTDLDGLRGIAIMLVACFHIWFGRVSGGVDVFLALSGYFFIGSLLRHAINSQASHVTFIEALNPWPRLKRLLRRLLPALFTVLVAVAVLTVIVLPQTRWLNIGRELRASALYYQNWYLALNSQDYLAASSANSPLQHIWSMSVQGQFFVGTLFMAVIATGVIKLLSSIIRPIARPQTIRVIVGISLLAIAAVSFYWAHMRMGVNQQWNYYDTLSRLWEPLAGGLLAIWLPRWRVPRWLRNGAALIALALIVTCGWWIDGVDSYPGPWALVPVGSTLVIIWAGATALERPRAHEVIDQSQPAVSRALAGRVPVWLGTIAYSLYLWHWPLLIFYLTWRDKNHANVIEGIGLLAVSIGLAWLTKRYIEDPLRGGDRSTLARGDRRGRSRLLSYTSVVTTVLVVASIGVAVGVNLWDRHVANTVVNTANLDPHSYPGARALLNGWPVPALDPQPTPLAVLGDFPETSTQGFMSSFEDPAIHVGVYGDPNATRTIALAGGSHAEFWITALDELGKRNHFKVTTYLKMGCPLSTELVPKQRGVPYPQCHDWVQRVMAKVIADKPDAVFTNSTRPRDFQAGDWMPDDYKPIFTQFMDAGIPVLGMRDTPWPMGPTGALDTPTCLSNGGTASECGSERARVLSPTDPAQPFAADKPLFHPLDVSNGICTPTECPAIVGNIIVYKDWHHLSATYVRSLTDEVGRQLAAALPWTGASHP
;
A
#
# COMPACT_ATOMS: atom_id res chain seq x y z
N MET A 1 -35.65 -86.12 1.08
CA MET A 1 -35.96 -84.95 1.92
C MET A 1 -35.12 -85.04 3.18
N ALA A 2 -34.07 -84.24 3.26
CA ALA A 2 -33.27 -84.02 4.47
C ALA A 2 -32.80 -82.57 4.42
N ALA A 3 -33.13 -81.80 5.46
CA ALA A 3 -32.81 -80.39 5.58
C ALA A 3 -31.36 -80.20 6.06
N PRO A 4 -30.61 -79.20 5.58
CA PRO A 4 -29.40 -78.75 6.23
C PRO A 4 -29.65 -77.57 7.17
N THR A 5 -28.94 -77.64 8.29
CA THR A 5 -28.83 -76.74 9.44
C THR A 5 -28.43 -75.31 9.06
N GLN A 6 -29.17 -74.30 9.57
CA GLN A 6 -28.77 -72.90 9.53
C GLN A 6 -27.73 -72.59 10.59
N VAL A 7 -26.58 -72.07 10.17
CA VAL A 7 -25.57 -71.47 11.04
C VAL A 7 -26.05 -70.08 11.45
N VAL A 8 -26.29 -69.88 12.75
CA VAL A 8 -26.57 -68.56 13.33
C VAL A 8 -25.26 -67.77 13.39
N THR A 9 -25.11 -66.75 12.55
CA THR A 9 -24.04 -65.76 12.64
C THR A 9 -24.45 -64.66 13.63
N THR A 10 -23.77 -64.62 14.79
CA THR A 10 -23.83 -63.50 15.73
C THR A 10 -23.43 -62.18 15.06
N PRO A 11 -24.15 -61.06 15.28
CA PRO A 11 -23.78 -59.77 14.71
C PRO A 11 -22.48 -59.26 15.32
N ALA A 12 -21.55 -58.86 14.46
CA ALA A 12 -20.30 -58.22 14.85
C ALA A 12 -20.58 -56.97 15.71
N ARG A 13 -19.90 -56.84 16.84
CA ARG A 13 -19.94 -55.65 17.69
C ARG A 13 -19.54 -54.44 16.85
N ASN A 14 -20.45 -53.47 16.74
CA ASN A 14 -20.14 -52.14 16.23
C ASN A 14 -18.97 -51.55 17.05
N GLU A 15 -17.78 -51.45 16.45
CA GLU A 15 -16.71 -50.65 17.03
C GLU A 15 -17.19 -49.20 17.12
N PRO A 16 -17.04 -48.53 18.28
CA PRO A 16 -17.44 -47.15 18.42
C PRO A 16 -16.58 -46.27 17.51
N VAL A 17 -17.23 -45.64 16.52
CA VAL A 17 -16.63 -44.60 15.69
C VAL A 17 -15.95 -43.58 16.62
N PRO A 18 -14.65 -43.28 16.46
CA PRO A 18 -13.97 -42.31 17.30
C PRO A 18 -14.71 -40.97 17.21
N PRO A 19 -15.03 -40.31 18.34
CA PRO A 19 -15.77 -39.06 18.31
C PRO A 19 -14.99 -38.02 17.49
N LEU A 20 -15.71 -37.31 16.62
CA LEU A 20 -15.16 -36.21 15.84
C LEU A 20 -14.45 -35.24 16.79
N PRO A 21 -13.22 -34.77 16.46
CA PRO A 21 -12.52 -33.82 17.31
C PRO A 21 -13.38 -32.57 17.55
N ALA A 22 -13.51 -32.20 18.83
CA ALA A 22 -14.36 -31.08 19.26
C ALA A 22 -13.94 -29.77 18.57
N TYR A 23 -14.92 -29.03 18.05
CA TYR A 23 -14.70 -27.73 17.42
C TYR A 23 -14.22 -26.71 18.46
N ARG A 24 -13.14 -25.98 18.14
CA ARG A 24 -12.53 -24.99 19.03
C ARG A 24 -13.15 -23.61 18.89
N THR A 25 -14.21 -23.36 19.67
CA THR A 25 -14.91 -22.07 19.72
C THR A 25 -14.05 -20.96 20.33
N ASP A 26 -13.11 -21.29 21.22
CA ASP A 26 -12.18 -20.33 21.82
C ASP A 26 -11.30 -19.61 20.77
N LEU A 27 -10.94 -20.30 19.68
CA LEU A 27 -10.18 -19.71 18.57
C LEU A 27 -11.02 -18.77 17.71
N ASP A 28 -12.33 -18.98 17.61
CA ASP A 28 -13.22 -18.00 16.99
C ASP A 28 -13.39 -16.77 17.90
N GLY A 29 -13.44 -16.97 19.22
CA GLY A 29 -13.37 -15.90 20.18
C GLY A 29 -12.12 -15.03 20.04
N LEU A 30 -10.96 -15.66 19.90
CA LEU A 30 -9.69 -14.97 19.68
C LEU A 30 -9.70 -14.14 18.40
N ARG A 31 -10.29 -14.65 17.31
CA ARG A 31 -10.52 -13.86 16.08
C ARG A 31 -11.39 -12.65 16.34
N GLY A 32 -12.45 -12.80 17.13
CA GLY A 32 -13.35 -11.72 17.52
C GLY A 32 -12.64 -10.60 18.27
N ILE A 33 -11.74 -10.94 19.21
CA ILE A 33 -10.92 -9.94 19.90
C ILE A 33 -9.91 -9.29 18.94
N ALA A 34 -9.23 -10.09 18.12
CA ALA A 34 -8.23 -9.58 17.18
C ALA A 34 -8.82 -8.56 16.19
N ILE A 35 -10.02 -8.82 15.63
CA ILE A 35 -10.65 -7.85 14.72
C ILE A 35 -11.07 -6.57 15.43
N MET A 36 -11.57 -6.68 16.66
CA MET A 36 -11.93 -5.50 17.44
C MET A 36 -10.70 -4.65 17.75
N LEU A 37 -9.57 -5.27 18.09
CA LEU A 37 -8.32 -4.55 18.27
C LEU A 37 -7.91 -3.82 16.99
N VAL A 38 -7.94 -4.48 15.83
CA VAL A 38 -7.63 -3.84 14.53
C VAL A 38 -8.54 -2.63 14.29
N ALA A 39 -9.86 -2.80 14.42
CA ALA A 39 -10.80 -1.72 14.19
C ALA A 39 -10.61 -0.55 15.16
N CYS A 40 -10.43 -0.83 16.46
CA CYS A 40 -10.22 0.21 17.47
C CYS A 40 -8.93 1.00 17.23
N PHE A 41 -7.84 0.31 16.91
CA PHE A 41 -6.55 0.93 16.66
C PHE A 41 -6.54 1.83 15.43
N HIS A 42 -7.25 1.42 14.37
CA HIS A 42 -7.44 2.26 13.19
C HIS A 42 -8.32 3.49 13.47
N ILE A 43 -9.42 3.34 14.21
CA ILE A 43 -10.40 4.41 14.43
C ILE A 43 -9.88 5.49 15.39
N TRP A 44 -9.28 5.11 16.52
CA TRP A 44 -8.95 6.05 17.60
C TRP A 44 -7.47 6.34 17.76
N PHE A 45 -6.60 5.41 17.39
CA PHE A 45 -5.18 5.50 17.75
C PHE A 45 -4.27 5.75 16.55
N GLY A 46 -4.78 5.64 15.32
CA GLY A 46 -3.99 5.83 14.11
C GLY A 46 -2.77 4.89 14.03
N ARG A 47 -2.84 3.72 14.68
CA ARG A 47 -1.74 2.76 14.82
C ARG A 47 -2.16 1.38 14.36
N VAL A 48 -1.18 0.50 14.16
CA VAL A 48 -1.40 -0.92 13.84
C VAL A 48 -1.37 -1.74 15.13
N SER A 49 -2.39 -2.57 15.35
CA SER A 49 -2.37 -3.59 16.40
C SER A 49 -1.74 -4.90 15.91
N GLY A 50 -1.39 -5.82 16.81
CA GLY A 50 -0.96 -7.17 16.45
C GLY A 50 -2.09 -8.10 15.98
N GLY A 51 -3.31 -7.59 15.76
CA GLY A 51 -4.48 -8.40 15.43
C GLY A 51 -4.40 -9.09 14.06
N VAL A 52 -3.78 -8.44 13.07
CA VAL A 52 -3.57 -9.04 11.73
C VAL A 52 -2.63 -10.25 11.82
N ASP A 53 -1.56 -10.15 12.61
CA ASP A 53 -0.58 -11.22 12.83
C ASP A 53 -1.23 -12.42 13.54
N VAL A 54 -2.16 -12.17 14.48
CA VAL A 54 -3.02 -13.20 15.08
C VAL A 54 -3.85 -13.92 14.01
N PHE A 55 -4.45 -13.18 13.07
CA PHE A 55 -5.21 -13.78 11.96
C PHE A 55 -4.35 -14.62 11.03
N LEU A 56 -3.13 -14.18 10.71
CA LEU A 56 -2.20 -14.91 9.87
C LEU A 56 -1.77 -16.22 10.55
N ALA A 57 -1.35 -16.18 11.82
CA ALA A 57 -1.00 -17.36 12.60
C ALA A 57 -2.17 -18.37 12.69
N LEU A 58 -3.39 -17.91 13.01
CA LEU A 58 -4.57 -18.77 13.06
C LEU A 58 -4.90 -19.39 11.69
N SER A 59 -4.75 -18.62 10.61
CA SER A 59 -5.04 -19.09 9.25
C SER A 59 -4.11 -20.22 8.85
N GLY A 60 -2.82 -20.10 9.16
CA GLY A 60 -1.85 -21.17 8.98
C GLY A 60 -2.18 -22.42 9.78
N TYR A 61 -2.50 -22.28 11.07
CA TYR A 61 -2.87 -23.40 11.95
C TYR A 61 -4.01 -24.25 11.38
N PHE A 62 -5.10 -23.61 10.93
CA PHE A 62 -6.24 -24.34 10.37
C PHE A 62 -5.98 -24.86 8.95
N PHE A 63 -5.38 -24.04 8.09
CA PHE A 63 -5.24 -24.36 6.67
C PHE A 63 -4.18 -25.43 6.42
N ILE A 64 -2.97 -25.25 6.98
CA ILE A 64 -1.87 -26.24 6.85
C ILE A 64 -2.27 -27.55 7.52
N GLY A 65 -2.90 -27.51 8.69
CA GLY A 65 -3.43 -28.72 9.34
C GLY A 65 -4.45 -29.46 8.47
N SER A 66 -5.30 -28.73 7.73
CA SER A 66 -6.25 -29.32 6.78
C SER A 66 -5.56 -29.90 5.53
N LEU A 67 -4.52 -29.24 5.01
CA LEU A 67 -3.76 -29.70 3.86
C LEU A 67 -2.94 -30.96 4.20
N LEU A 68 -2.27 -30.98 5.35
CA LEU A 68 -1.52 -32.13 5.82
C LEU A 68 -2.42 -33.37 6.01
N ARG A 69 -3.59 -33.21 6.64
CA ARG A 69 -4.56 -34.31 6.78
C ARG A 69 -4.97 -34.87 5.42
N HIS A 70 -5.17 -34.00 4.43
CA HIS A 70 -5.45 -34.48 3.08
C HIS A 70 -4.25 -35.21 2.49
N ALA A 71 -3.05 -34.64 2.54
CA ALA A 71 -1.85 -35.24 1.98
C ALA A 71 -1.62 -36.65 2.52
N ILE A 72 -1.84 -36.86 3.83
CA ILE A 72 -1.78 -38.16 4.50
C ILE A 72 -2.89 -39.10 3.99
N ASN A 73 -4.14 -38.65 3.99
CA ASN A 73 -5.28 -39.48 3.56
C ASN A 73 -5.20 -39.86 2.07
N SER A 74 -4.62 -39.00 1.23
CA SER A 74 -4.42 -39.22 -0.19
C SER A 74 -3.40 -40.33 -0.53
N GLN A 75 -2.62 -40.78 0.46
CA GLN A 75 -1.69 -41.91 0.31
C GLN A 75 -2.35 -43.27 0.49
N ALA A 76 -3.63 -43.33 0.88
CA ALA A 76 -4.33 -44.60 0.99
C ALA A 76 -4.47 -45.26 -0.40
N SER A 77 -4.35 -46.59 -0.46
CA SER A 77 -4.32 -47.38 -1.70
C SER A 77 -5.60 -47.26 -2.55
N HIS A 78 -6.74 -46.93 -1.94
CA HIS A 78 -8.01 -46.75 -2.63
C HIS A 78 -8.17 -45.38 -3.30
N VAL A 79 -7.27 -44.42 -3.04
CA VAL A 79 -7.33 -43.08 -3.64
C VAL A 79 -6.51 -43.07 -4.92
N THR A 80 -7.04 -42.55 -6.01
CA THR A 80 -6.30 -42.45 -7.29
C THR A 80 -5.28 -41.29 -7.29
N PHE A 81 -4.38 -41.25 -8.27
CA PHE A 81 -3.42 -40.14 -8.42
C PHE A 81 -4.13 -38.82 -8.76
N ILE A 82 -5.15 -38.88 -9.63
CA ILE A 82 -5.95 -37.72 -10.05
C ILE A 82 -6.74 -37.15 -8.85
N GLU A 83 -7.33 -38.00 -8.01
CA GLU A 83 -8.04 -37.54 -6.80
C GLU A 83 -7.10 -36.93 -5.76
N ALA A 84 -5.89 -37.47 -5.61
CA ALA A 84 -4.88 -36.94 -4.70
C ALA A 84 -4.40 -35.55 -5.11
N LEU A 85 -4.36 -35.28 -6.42
CA LEU A 85 -3.94 -33.99 -6.98
C LEU A 85 -5.06 -32.96 -7.11
N ASN A 86 -6.31 -33.30 -6.80
CA ASN A 86 -7.45 -32.41 -7.07
C ASN A 86 -7.53 -31.24 -6.04
N PRO A 87 -7.20 -29.98 -6.42
CA PRO A 87 -7.30 -28.85 -5.50
C PRO A 87 -8.73 -28.33 -5.36
N TRP A 88 -9.61 -28.68 -6.29
CA TRP A 88 -10.91 -28.04 -6.50
C TRP A 88 -11.81 -28.02 -5.25
N PRO A 89 -11.95 -29.12 -4.47
CA PRO A 89 -12.80 -29.10 -3.29
C PRO A 89 -12.37 -28.05 -2.25
N ARG A 90 -11.06 -27.80 -2.12
CA ARG A 90 -10.49 -26.83 -1.17
C ARG A 90 -10.59 -25.43 -1.71
N LEU A 91 -10.21 -25.24 -2.97
CA LEU A 91 -10.30 -23.95 -3.65
C LEU A 91 -11.74 -23.44 -3.65
N LYS A 92 -12.70 -24.28 -4.04
CA LYS A 92 -14.13 -23.96 -4.04
C LYS A 92 -14.64 -23.52 -2.66
N ARG A 93 -14.21 -24.18 -1.58
CA ARG A 93 -14.58 -23.80 -0.20
C ARG A 93 -13.98 -22.44 0.19
N LEU A 94 -12.75 -22.17 -0.23
CA LEU A 94 -12.08 -20.90 0.01
C LEU A 94 -12.75 -19.77 -0.76
N LEU A 95 -13.00 -19.94 -2.07
CA LEU A 95 -13.65 -18.94 -2.91
C LEU A 95 -15.04 -18.57 -2.38
N ARG A 96 -15.86 -19.56 -2.01
CA ARG A 96 -17.19 -19.33 -1.42
C ARG A 96 -17.18 -18.69 -0.04
N ARG A 97 -16.04 -18.72 0.65
CA ARG A 97 -15.89 -18.11 1.97
C ARG A 97 -15.42 -16.66 1.87
N LEU A 98 -14.54 -16.35 0.93
CA LEU A 98 -13.87 -15.05 0.85
C LEU A 98 -14.50 -14.12 -0.19
N LEU A 99 -14.74 -14.60 -1.41
CA LEU A 99 -15.13 -13.72 -2.52
C LEU A 99 -16.44 -12.96 -2.32
N PRO A 100 -17.53 -13.56 -1.80
CA PRO A 100 -18.82 -12.86 -1.76
C PRO A 100 -18.80 -11.54 -0.99
N ALA A 101 -18.22 -11.53 0.22
CA ALA A 101 -18.14 -10.31 1.00
C ALA A 101 -17.10 -9.33 0.46
N LEU A 102 -15.97 -9.82 -0.05
CA LEU A 102 -14.98 -8.97 -0.70
C LEU A 102 -15.60 -8.18 -1.85
N PHE A 103 -16.24 -8.86 -2.81
CA PHE A 103 -16.86 -8.17 -3.96
C PHE A 103 -18.00 -7.24 -3.55
N THR A 104 -18.73 -7.58 -2.48
CA THR A 104 -19.76 -6.69 -1.94
C THR A 104 -19.15 -5.36 -1.50
N VAL A 105 -18.04 -5.44 -0.74
CA VAL A 105 -17.34 -4.24 -0.27
C VAL A 105 -16.67 -3.50 -1.43
N LEU A 106 -16.05 -4.19 -2.39
CA LEU A 106 -15.45 -3.52 -3.55
C LEU A 106 -16.48 -2.76 -4.39
N VAL A 107 -17.68 -3.33 -4.59
CA VAL A 107 -18.78 -2.62 -5.26
C VAL A 107 -19.22 -1.40 -4.45
N ALA A 108 -19.39 -1.54 -3.12
CA ALA A 108 -19.75 -0.43 -2.26
C ALA A 108 -18.69 0.69 -2.27
N VAL A 109 -17.40 0.33 -2.23
CA VAL A 109 -16.28 1.29 -2.31
C VAL A 109 -16.27 1.99 -3.67
N ALA A 110 -16.51 1.27 -4.77
CA ALA A 110 -16.60 1.89 -6.10
C ALA A 110 -17.73 2.94 -6.16
N VAL A 111 -18.92 2.61 -5.63
CA VAL A 111 -20.06 3.54 -5.57
C VAL A 111 -19.73 4.75 -4.69
N LEU A 112 -19.20 4.53 -3.49
CA LEU A 112 -18.82 5.62 -2.58
C LEU A 112 -17.69 6.49 -3.13
N THR A 113 -16.77 5.92 -3.92
CA THR A 113 -15.69 6.67 -4.58
C THR A 113 -16.25 7.70 -5.54
N VAL A 114 -17.23 7.31 -6.37
CA VAL A 114 -17.87 8.23 -7.33
C VAL A 114 -18.70 9.31 -6.63
N ILE A 115 -19.31 8.99 -5.48
CA ILE A 115 -20.18 9.91 -4.74
C ILE A 115 -19.39 10.89 -3.85
N VAL A 116 -18.30 10.44 -3.23
CA VAL A 116 -17.63 11.17 -2.13
C VAL A 116 -16.26 11.70 -2.55
N LEU A 117 -15.54 11.05 -3.46
CA LEU A 117 -14.14 11.39 -3.76
C LEU A 117 -14.00 12.16 -5.08
N PRO A 118 -13.01 13.07 -5.18
CA PRO A 118 -12.73 13.80 -6.42
C PRO A 118 -12.27 12.88 -7.54
N GLN A 119 -12.53 13.31 -8.77
CA GLN A 119 -12.18 12.58 -10.00
C GLN A 119 -10.68 12.29 -10.12
N THR A 120 -9.83 13.16 -9.54
CA THR A 120 -8.37 12.96 -9.48
C THR A 120 -7.97 11.68 -8.74
N ARG A 121 -8.79 11.21 -7.79
CA ARG A 121 -8.51 9.97 -7.01
C ARG A 121 -9.07 8.70 -7.65
N TRP A 122 -10.01 8.82 -8.59
CA TRP A 122 -10.73 7.67 -9.16
C TRP A 122 -9.80 6.71 -9.90
N LEU A 123 -8.78 7.24 -10.60
CA LEU A 123 -7.83 6.42 -11.33
C LEU A 123 -7.05 5.48 -10.40
N ASN A 124 -6.47 6.02 -9.33
CA ASN A 124 -5.71 5.24 -8.38
C ASN A 124 -6.61 4.23 -7.64
N ILE A 125 -7.79 4.65 -7.18
CA ILE A 125 -8.73 3.75 -6.50
C ILE A 125 -9.24 2.65 -7.45
N GLY A 126 -9.45 2.95 -8.73
CA GLY A 126 -9.80 1.95 -9.75
C GLY A 126 -8.70 0.88 -9.92
N ARG A 127 -7.43 1.28 -9.88
CA ARG A 127 -6.29 0.34 -9.89
C ARG A 127 -6.23 -0.49 -8.62
N GLU A 128 -6.50 0.11 -7.46
CA GLU A 128 -6.60 -0.61 -6.18
C GLU A 128 -7.80 -1.55 -6.08
N LEU A 129 -8.94 -1.23 -6.72
CA LEU A 129 -10.08 -2.14 -6.84
C LEU A 129 -9.68 -3.39 -7.63
N ARG A 130 -8.96 -3.24 -8.75
CA ARG A 130 -8.41 -4.37 -9.52
C ARG A 130 -7.42 -5.17 -8.69
N ALA A 131 -6.50 -4.50 -8.02
CA ALA A 131 -5.48 -5.14 -7.18
C ALA A 131 -6.07 -5.91 -5.99
N SER A 132 -7.10 -5.35 -5.36
CA SER A 132 -7.87 -5.98 -4.28
C SER A 132 -8.69 -7.18 -4.76
N ALA A 133 -9.36 -7.07 -5.90
CA ALA A 133 -10.14 -8.17 -6.49
C ALA A 133 -9.27 -9.37 -6.87
N LEU A 134 -8.03 -9.11 -7.31
CA LEU A 134 -7.07 -10.12 -7.75
C LEU A 134 -6.04 -10.50 -6.67
N TYR A 135 -6.19 -10.02 -5.44
CA TYR A 135 -5.31 -10.33 -4.30
C TYR A 135 -3.82 -9.97 -4.52
N TYR A 136 -3.53 -8.85 -5.20
CA TYR A 136 -2.17 -8.29 -5.30
C TYR A 136 -2.05 -6.88 -4.71
N GLN A 137 -3.05 -6.42 -3.94
CA GLN A 137 -3.09 -5.07 -3.34
C GLN A 137 -1.82 -4.74 -2.54
N ASN A 138 -1.24 -5.70 -1.82
CA ASN A 138 -0.01 -5.47 -1.05
C ASN A 138 1.18 -5.10 -1.95
N TRP A 139 1.35 -5.78 -3.10
CA TRP A 139 2.42 -5.42 -4.06
C TRP A 139 2.12 -4.10 -4.77
N TYR A 140 0.85 -3.82 -5.07
CA TYR A 140 0.46 -2.54 -5.65
C TYR A 140 0.82 -1.37 -4.71
N LEU A 141 0.50 -1.48 -3.41
CA LEU A 141 0.84 -0.45 -2.43
C LEU A 141 2.35 -0.32 -2.23
N ALA A 142 3.07 -1.44 -2.21
CA ALA A 142 4.54 -1.45 -2.08
C ALA A 142 5.23 -0.76 -3.27
N LEU A 143 4.77 -1.03 -4.50
CA LEU A 143 5.32 -0.45 -5.74
C LEU A 143 5.01 1.05 -5.90
N ASN A 144 3.87 1.51 -5.38
CA ASN A 144 3.49 2.93 -5.44
C ASN A 144 3.96 3.74 -4.23
N SER A 145 4.84 3.17 -3.40
CA SER A 145 5.41 3.80 -2.19
C SER A 145 4.35 4.49 -1.32
N GLN A 146 3.23 3.79 -1.10
CA GLN A 146 2.16 4.26 -0.24
C GLN A 146 2.49 3.91 1.21
N ASP A 147 2.96 4.90 1.95
CA ASP A 147 3.30 4.76 3.36
C ASP A 147 2.07 4.26 4.13
N TYR A 148 2.23 3.16 4.89
CA TYR A 148 1.17 2.71 5.80
C TYR A 148 1.19 3.59 7.05
N LEU A 149 0.60 4.77 6.95
CA LEU A 149 0.51 5.72 8.06
C LEU A 149 -0.88 5.70 8.69
N ALA A 150 -1.00 6.42 9.82
CA ALA A 150 -2.25 6.65 10.51
C ALA A 150 -3.39 7.01 9.53
N ALA A 151 -4.60 6.51 9.82
CA ALA A 151 -5.76 6.77 8.97
C ALA A 151 -6.00 8.28 8.83
N SER A 152 -5.96 8.77 7.60
CA SER A 152 -6.25 10.17 7.24
C SER A 152 -7.13 10.23 6.00
N SER A 153 -7.66 11.41 5.68
CA SER A 153 -8.42 11.65 4.44
C SER A 153 -7.59 11.37 3.17
N ALA A 154 -6.25 11.43 3.27
CA ALA A 154 -5.33 11.15 2.17
C ALA A 154 -5.16 9.66 1.88
N ASN A 155 -5.38 8.78 2.87
CA ASN A 155 -5.22 7.33 2.70
C ASN A 155 -6.25 6.75 1.72
N SER A 156 -5.91 5.63 1.10
CA SER A 156 -6.85 4.90 0.25
C SER A 156 -7.90 4.15 1.08
N PRO A 157 -9.19 4.14 0.68
CA PRO A 157 -10.22 3.34 1.32
C PRO A 157 -10.02 1.83 1.15
N LEU A 158 -9.08 1.37 0.30
CA LEU A 158 -8.76 -0.04 0.08
C LEU A 158 -7.41 -0.45 0.66
N GLN A 159 -6.71 0.46 1.34
CA GLN A 159 -5.36 0.23 1.82
C GLN A 159 -5.27 -1.02 2.70
N HIS A 160 -6.17 -1.20 3.67
CA HIS A 160 -6.19 -2.36 4.59
C HIS A 160 -6.35 -3.72 3.90
N ILE A 161 -6.79 -3.80 2.64
CA ILE A 161 -6.94 -5.07 1.91
C ILE A 161 -5.57 -5.72 1.61
N TRP A 162 -4.46 -5.01 1.81
CA TRP A 162 -3.11 -5.57 1.69
C TRP A 162 -2.94 -6.89 2.47
N SER A 163 -3.43 -6.96 3.72
CA SER A 163 -3.25 -8.15 4.57
C SER A 163 -4.07 -9.33 4.08
N MET A 164 -5.24 -9.06 3.51
CA MET A 164 -6.08 -10.07 2.86
C MET A 164 -5.43 -10.60 1.58
N SER A 165 -4.75 -9.73 0.82
CA SER A 165 -3.97 -10.13 -0.36
C SER A 165 -2.85 -11.10 0.03
N VAL A 166 -2.05 -10.75 1.05
CA VAL A 166 -1.02 -11.65 1.61
C VAL A 166 -1.61 -12.98 2.07
N GLN A 167 -2.74 -12.95 2.79
CA GLN A 167 -3.41 -14.17 3.25
C GLN A 167 -3.92 -15.05 2.09
N GLY A 168 -4.50 -14.45 1.05
CA GLY A 168 -4.98 -15.18 -0.13
C GLY A 168 -3.83 -15.78 -0.94
N GLN A 169 -2.74 -15.03 -1.12
CA GLN A 169 -1.49 -15.52 -1.73
C GLN A 169 -0.93 -16.70 -0.95
N PHE A 170 -0.88 -16.61 0.39
CA PHE A 170 -0.49 -17.71 1.26
C PHE A 170 -1.37 -18.95 1.02
N PHE A 171 -2.71 -18.80 0.96
CA PHE A 171 -3.60 -19.93 0.74
C PHE A 171 -3.42 -20.59 -0.63
N VAL A 172 -3.30 -19.81 -1.70
CA VAL A 172 -3.11 -20.34 -3.06
C VAL A 172 -1.73 -21.00 -3.18
N GLY A 173 -0.67 -20.32 -2.72
CA GLY A 173 0.69 -20.83 -2.75
C GLY A 173 0.85 -22.13 -1.95
N THR A 174 0.38 -22.16 -0.70
CA THR A 174 0.46 -23.38 0.12
C THR A 174 -0.43 -24.52 -0.39
N LEU A 175 -1.58 -24.22 -0.99
CA LEU A 175 -2.42 -25.23 -1.65
C LEU A 175 -1.69 -25.87 -2.83
N PHE A 176 -1.09 -25.06 -3.71
CA PHE A 176 -0.33 -25.56 -4.86
C PHE A 176 0.87 -26.41 -4.42
N MET A 177 1.66 -25.90 -3.46
CA MET A 177 2.79 -26.64 -2.89
C MET A 177 2.35 -27.95 -2.22
N ALA A 178 1.23 -27.95 -1.50
CA ALA A 178 0.71 -29.17 -0.87
C ALA A 178 0.22 -30.20 -1.89
N VAL A 179 -0.38 -29.76 -3.00
CA VAL A 179 -0.80 -30.65 -4.10
C VAL A 179 0.43 -31.28 -4.76
N ILE A 180 1.45 -30.48 -5.10
CA ILE A 180 2.72 -30.99 -5.65
C ILE A 180 3.36 -31.98 -4.67
N ALA A 181 3.51 -31.60 -3.40
CA ALA A 181 4.10 -32.46 -2.38
C ALA A 181 3.33 -33.79 -2.24
N THR A 182 1.99 -33.74 -2.25
CA THR A 182 1.15 -34.94 -2.20
C THR A 182 1.37 -35.85 -3.41
N GLY A 183 1.47 -35.28 -4.60
CA GLY A 183 1.74 -36.02 -5.84
C GLY A 183 3.13 -36.65 -5.86
N VAL A 184 4.16 -35.90 -5.44
CA VAL A 184 5.55 -36.39 -5.33
C VAL A 184 5.65 -37.50 -4.29
N ILE A 185 5.07 -37.33 -3.11
CA ILE A 185 5.02 -38.36 -2.05
C ILE A 185 4.33 -39.63 -2.58
N LYS A 186 3.23 -39.47 -3.32
CA LYS A 186 2.48 -40.59 -3.88
C LYS A 186 3.28 -41.33 -4.95
N LEU A 187 3.95 -40.62 -5.85
CA LEU A 187 4.84 -41.21 -6.83
C LEU A 187 6.00 -41.96 -6.16
N LEU A 188 6.70 -41.30 -5.23
CA LEU A 188 7.82 -41.89 -4.48
C LEU A 188 7.39 -43.05 -3.58
N SER A 189 6.15 -43.06 -3.08
CA SER A 189 5.64 -44.16 -2.25
C SER A 189 5.56 -45.50 -2.99
N SER A 190 5.43 -45.47 -4.33
CA SER A 190 5.48 -46.66 -5.18
C SER A 190 6.87 -47.32 -5.19
N ILE A 191 7.92 -46.55 -4.93
CA ILE A 191 9.33 -46.97 -4.93
C ILE A 191 9.80 -47.19 -3.49
N ILE A 192 9.50 -46.26 -2.59
CA ILE A 192 9.97 -46.21 -1.20
C ILE A 192 8.75 -46.20 -0.28
N ARG A 193 8.26 -47.39 0.06
CA ARG A 193 7.09 -47.61 0.94
C ARG A 193 7.09 -46.81 2.26
N PRO A 194 8.21 -46.60 2.98
CA PRO A 194 8.17 -45.84 4.24
C PRO A 194 7.88 -44.33 4.08
N ILE A 195 7.98 -43.76 2.87
CA ILE A 195 7.66 -42.35 2.61
C ILE A 195 6.16 -42.07 2.78
N ALA A 196 5.30 -43.07 2.52
CA ALA A 196 3.85 -42.93 2.67
C ALA A 196 3.38 -42.92 4.14
N ARG A 197 4.27 -43.20 5.09
CA ARG A 197 3.89 -43.26 6.51
C ARG A 197 3.50 -41.87 7.00
N PRO A 198 2.39 -41.73 7.76
CA PRO A 198 1.92 -40.43 8.26
C PRO A 198 2.97 -39.64 9.06
N GLN A 199 3.84 -40.35 9.80
CA GLN A 199 4.93 -39.72 10.56
C GLN A 199 6.01 -39.15 9.64
N THR A 200 6.42 -39.89 8.61
CA THR A 200 7.41 -39.43 7.63
C THR A 200 6.92 -38.20 6.89
N ILE A 201 5.65 -38.19 6.44
CA ILE A 201 5.04 -37.03 5.77
C ILE A 201 5.03 -35.81 6.69
N ARG A 202 4.69 -35.99 7.98
CA ARG A 202 4.74 -34.89 8.97
C ARG A 202 6.14 -34.33 9.15
N VAL A 203 7.16 -35.19 9.17
CA VAL A 203 8.56 -34.76 9.31
C VAL A 203 9.03 -34.01 8.08
N ILE A 204 8.80 -34.55 6.88
CA ILE A 204 9.18 -33.91 5.61
C ILE A 204 8.51 -32.53 5.50
N VAL A 205 7.18 -32.49 5.62
CA VAL A 205 6.42 -31.23 5.53
C VAL A 205 6.83 -30.27 6.65
N GLY A 206 6.99 -30.74 7.88
CA GLY A 206 7.38 -29.91 9.02
C GLY A 206 8.76 -29.28 8.84
N ILE A 207 9.78 -30.04 8.42
CA ILE A 207 11.12 -29.52 8.16
C ILE A 207 11.11 -28.54 6.99
N SER A 208 10.41 -28.85 5.89
CA SER A 208 10.30 -27.93 4.76
C SER A 208 9.64 -26.60 5.15
N LEU A 209 8.54 -26.64 5.90
CA LEU A 209 7.89 -25.41 6.36
C LEU A 209 8.75 -24.63 7.37
N LEU A 210 9.51 -25.32 8.22
CA LEU A 210 10.45 -24.68 9.15
C LEU A 210 11.56 -23.96 8.40
N ALA A 211 12.15 -24.60 7.39
CA ALA A 211 13.18 -23.98 6.54
C ALA A 211 12.64 -22.72 5.85
N ILE A 212 11.44 -22.81 5.24
CA ILE A 212 10.81 -21.66 4.57
C ILE A 212 10.47 -20.55 5.57
N ALA A 213 9.95 -20.89 6.76
CA ALA A 213 9.66 -19.92 7.81
C ALA A 213 10.92 -19.23 8.33
N ALA A 214 12.02 -19.95 8.50
CA ALA A 214 13.30 -19.39 8.93
C ALA A 214 13.88 -18.43 7.87
N VAL A 215 13.84 -18.79 6.58
CA VAL A 215 14.25 -17.91 5.49
C VAL A 215 13.36 -16.66 5.42
N SER A 216 12.04 -16.83 5.54
CA SER A 216 11.08 -15.72 5.57
C SER A 216 11.32 -14.77 6.76
N PHE A 217 11.57 -15.29 7.95
CA PHE A 217 11.86 -14.50 9.14
C PHE A 217 13.20 -13.75 9.02
N TYR A 218 14.23 -14.41 8.49
CA TYR A 218 15.51 -13.77 8.19
C TYR A 218 15.37 -12.64 7.18
N TRP A 219 14.62 -12.89 6.10
CA TRP A 219 14.30 -11.88 5.08
C TRP A 219 13.57 -10.68 5.66
N ALA A 220 12.55 -10.93 6.50
CA ALA A 220 11.81 -9.89 7.20
C ALA A 220 12.72 -9.03 8.08
N HIS A 221 13.64 -9.65 8.83
CA HIS A 221 14.57 -8.93 9.70
C HIS A 221 15.56 -8.07 8.90
N MET A 222 16.17 -8.64 7.87
CA MET A 222 17.18 -7.98 7.05
C MET A 222 16.61 -6.76 6.31
N ARG A 223 15.37 -6.86 5.82
CA ARG A 223 14.69 -5.78 5.07
C ARG A 223 14.25 -4.58 5.91
N MET A 224 14.12 -4.72 7.23
CA MET A 224 13.81 -3.59 8.12
C MET A 224 14.87 -2.49 8.01
N GLY A 225 16.15 -2.86 7.87
CA GLY A 225 17.25 -1.91 7.74
C GLY A 225 17.44 -1.32 6.34
N VAL A 226 16.66 -1.77 5.36
CA VAL A 226 16.78 -1.35 3.94
C VAL A 226 15.56 -0.54 3.49
N ASN A 227 14.37 -1.14 3.58
CA ASN A 227 13.12 -0.48 3.20
C ASN A 227 11.97 -1.10 4.01
N GLN A 228 11.69 -0.50 5.17
CA GLN A 228 10.67 -1.00 6.08
C GLN A 228 9.24 -0.87 5.52
N GLN A 229 8.96 0.17 4.72
CA GLN A 229 7.65 0.36 4.09
C GLN A 229 7.32 -0.76 3.10
N TRP A 230 8.29 -1.13 2.26
CA TRP A 230 8.14 -2.29 1.39
C TRP A 230 8.04 -3.58 2.22
N ASN A 231 8.92 -3.74 3.21
CA ASN A 231 8.98 -4.92 4.07
C ASN A 231 7.64 -5.22 4.76
N TYR A 232 6.92 -4.17 5.15
CA TYR A 232 5.61 -4.26 5.79
C TYR A 232 4.57 -4.98 4.92
N TYR A 233 4.55 -4.70 3.61
CA TYR A 233 3.63 -5.27 2.62
C TYR A 233 4.15 -6.55 1.94
N ASP A 234 5.44 -6.89 2.12
CA ASP A 234 6.09 -8.00 1.42
C ASP A 234 5.54 -9.36 1.86
N THR A 235 5.01 -10.11 0.90
CA THR A 235 4.50 -11.47 1.10
C THR A 235 5.57 -12.40 1.65
N LEU A 236 6.82 -12.27 1.19
CA LEU A 236 7.92 -13.12 1.65
C LEU A 236 8.29 -12.81 3.09
N SER A 237 8.29 -11.54 3.49
CA SER A 237 8.55 -11.14 4.87
C SER A 237 7.45 -11.57 5.83
N ARG A 238 6.19 -11.66 5.37
CA ARG A 238 5.03 -12.05 6.20
C ARG A 238 4.83 -13.57 6.28
N LEU A 239 5.46 -14.36 5.41
CA LEU A 239 5.17 -15.79 5.25
C LEU A 239 5.45 -16.63 6.51
N TRP A 240 6.42 -16.24 7.35
CA TRP A 240 6.76 -16.97 8.56
C TRP A 240 5.63 -16.98 9.60
N GLU A 241 4.79 -15.93 9.65
CA GLU A 241 3.70 -15.78 10.63
C GLU A 241 2.63 -16.89 10.48
N PRO A 242 2.01 -17.11 9.29
CA PRO A 242 1.10 -18.24 9.11
C PRO A 242 1.84 -19.59 9.14
N LEU A 243 3.09 -19.66 8.67
CA LEU A 243 3.87 -20.90 8.75
C LEU A 243 4.11 -21.34 10.20
N ALA A 244 4.35 -20.42 11.13
CA ALA A 244 4.50 -20.71 12.55
C ALA A 244 3.23 -21.37 13.14
N GLY A 245 2.05 -20.85 12.77
CA GLY A 245 0.78 -21.50 13.10
C GLY A 245 0.64 -22.89 12.49
N GLY A 246 1.07 -23.06 11.24
CA GLY A 246 1.09 -24.35 10.54
C GLY A 246 2.01 -25.38 11.20
N LEU A 247 3.22 -24.97 11.60
CA LEU A 247 4.19 -25.80 12.32
C LEU A 247 3.59 -26.31 13.63
N LEU A 248 2.90 -25.45 14.38
CA LEU A 248 2.18 -25.85 15.58
C LEU A 248 1.05 -26.85 15.30
N ALA A 249 0.39 -26.77 14.14
CA ALA A 249 -0.61 -27.74 13.72
C ALA A 249 -0.02 -29.12 13.39
N ILE A 250 1.24 -29.18 12.93
CA ILE A 250 1.97 -30.43 12.62
C ILE A 250 2.51 -31.06 13.91
N TRP A 251 3.18 -30.25 14.73
CA TRP A 251 3.83 -30.66 15.96
C TRP A 251 3.27 -29.87 17.13
N LEU A 252 2.07 -30.23 17.56
CA LEU A 252 1.49 -29.70 18.78
C LEU A 252 2.14 -30.39 20.00
N PRO A 253 2.89 -29.66 20.86
CA PRO A 253 3.53 -30.28 22.02
C PRO A 253 2.49 -30.78 23.02
N ARG A 254 2.60 -32.05 23.42
CA ARG A 254 1.72 -32.70 24.40
C ARG A 254 2.35 -32.75 25.80
N TRP A 255 2.92 -31.63 26.23
CA TRP A 255 3.50 -31.54 27.56
C TRP A 255 2.38 -31.50 28.60
N ARG A 256 2.53 -32.34 29.64
CA ARG A 256 1.65 -32.31 30.81
C ARG A 256 2.15 -31.23 31.75
N VAL A 257 1.44 -30.10 31.80
CA VAL A 257 1.78 -28.93 32.60
C VAL A 257 0.67 -28.61 33.60
N PRO A 258 1.01 -28.15 34.82
CA PRO A 258 0.02 -27.74 35.80
C PRO A 258 -0.92 -26.65 35.28
N ARG A 259 -2.18 -26.70 35.70
CA ARG A 259 -3.24 -25.77 35.26
C ARG A 259 -2.92 -24.31 35.52
N TRP A 260 -2.37 -23.99 36.69
CA TRP A 260 -2.05 -22.60 37.07
C TRP A 260 -1.04 -21.99 36.10
N LEU A 261 -0.03 -22.76 35.68
CA LEU A 261 0.99 -22.31 34.73
C LEU A 261 0.39 -22.09 33.33
N ARG A 262 -0.56 -22.94 32.93
CA ARG A 262 -1.27 -22.82 31.65
C ARG A 262 -2.23 -21.63 31.63
N ASN A 263 -2.94 -21.41 32.73
CA ASN A 263 -3.79 -20.24 32.92
C ASN A 263 -2.95 -18.95 32.92
N GLY A 264 -1.82 -18.94 33.64
CA GLY A 264 -0.88 -17.83 33.64
C GLY A 264 -0.32 -17.55 32.24
N ALA A 265 0.15 -18.57 31.53
CA ALA A 265 0.65 -18.44 30.17
C ALA A 265 -0.41 -17.91 29.20
N ALA A 266 -1.65 -18.44 29.26
CA ALA A 266 -2.75 -17.96 28.42
C ALA A 266 -3.17 -16.52 28.76
N LEU A 267 -3.13 -16.13 30.03
CA LEU A 267 -3.44 -14.78 30.48
C LEU A 267 -2.38 -13.77 30.02
N ILE A 268 -1.10 -14.11 30.20
CA ILE A 268 0.02 -13.30 29.73
C ILE A 268 -0.04 -13.16 28.21
N ALA A 269 -0.26 -14.25 27.48
CA ALA A 269 -0.40 -14.22 26.02
C ALA A 269 -1.57 -13.34 25.56
N LEU A 270 -2.74 -13.43 26.21
CA LEU A 270 -3.86 -12.56 25.89
C LEU A 270 -3.54 -11.08 26.21
N ALA A 271 -2.91 -10.81 27.35
CA ALA A 271 -2.51 -9.46 27.72
C ALA A 271 -1.50 -8.87 26.72
N LEU A 272 -0.53 -9.66 26.24
CA LEU A 272 0.41 -9.24 25.21
C LEU A 272 -0.29 -8.93 23.87
N ILE A 273 -1.25 -9.76 23.43
CA ILE A 273 -2.03 -9.50 22.21
C ILE A 273 -2.83 -8.19 22.33
N VAL A 274 -3.45 -7.96 23.49
CA VAL A 274 -4.26 -6.75 23.72
C VAL A 274 -3.37 -5.51 23.82
N THR A 275 -2.21 -5.60 24.49
CA THR A 275 -1.39 -4.43 24.80
C THR A 275 -0.35 -4.07 23.73
N CYS A 276 0.06 -5.00 22.86
CA CYS A 276 1.19 -4.80 21.95
C CYS A 276 1.08 -3.55 21.07
N GLY A 277 -0.12 -3.18 20.61
CA GLY A 277 -0.29 -2.00 19.76
C GLY A 277 0.00 -0.66 20.47
N TRP A 278 0.03 -0.61 21.80
CA TRP A 278 0.35 0.62 22.54
C TRP A 278 1.85 0.90 22.64
N TRP A 279 2.67 -0.15 22.71
CA TRP A 279 4.10 -0.05 22.99
C TRP A 279 5.00 -0.56 21.85
N ILE A 280 4.42 -1.18 20.81
CA ILE A 280 5.10 -1.52 19.56
C ILE A 280 4.56 -0.63 18.46
N ASP A 281 5.43 0.10 17.77
CA ASP A 281 5.05 0.71 16.50
C ASP A 281 5.00 -0.36 15.41
N GLY A 282 3.79 -0.83 15.09
CA GLY A 282 3.59 -1.92 14.15
C GLY A 282 4.04 -1.58 12.72
N VAL A 283 4.01 -0.31 12.32
CA VAL A 283 4.43 0.10 10.97
C VAL A 283 5.94 -0.03 10.83
N ASP A 284 6.67 0.41 11.86
CA ASP A 284 8.14 0.41 11.84
C ASP A 284 8.76 -0.93 12.27
N SER A 285 7.99 -1.79 12.95
CA SER A 285 8.54 -3.00 13.60
C SER A 285 8.06 -4.34 13.00
N TYR A 286 6.94 -4.38 12.28
CA TYR A 286 6.41 -5.63 11.71
C TYR A 286 6.81 -5.78 10.23
N PRO A 287 7.04 -7.01 9.71
CA PRO A 287 6.94 -8.33 10.35
C PRO A 287 8.24 -8.85 10.99
N GLY A 288 9.11 -7.96 11.47
CA GLY A 288 10.36 -8.33 12.12
C GLY A 288 10.21 -9.05 13.47
N PRO A 289 11.28 -9.15 14.27
CA PRO A 289 11.27 -9.87 15.55
C PRO A 289 10.15 -9.48 16.50
N TRP A 290 9.70 -8.23 16.50
CA TRP A 290 8.60 -7.76 17.35
C TRP A 290 7.24 -8.39 17.01
N ALA A 291 7.02 -8.87 15.78
CA ALA A 291 5.82 -9.62 15.43
C ALA A 291 5.77 -11.01 16.10
N LEU A 292 6.88 -11.50 16.70
CA LEU A 292 6.84 -12.69 17.56
C LEU A 292 5.96 -12.49 18.80
N VAL A 293 5.72 -11.24 19.22
CA VAL A 293 4.86 -10.95 20.37
C VAL A 293 3.42 -11.39 20.09
N PRO A 294 2.70 -10.86 19.07
CA PRO A 294 1.35 -11.33 18.75
C PRO A 294 1.31 -12.76 18.21
N VAL A 295 2.27 -13.17 17.36
CA VAL A 295 2.31 -14.52 16.78
C VAL A 295 2.57 -15.57 17.87
N GLY A 296 3.63 -15.40 18.66
CA GLY A 296 3.99 -16.29 19.75
C GLY A 296 2.90 -16.38 20.82
N SER A 297 2.28 -15.25 21.18
CA SER A 297 1.12 -15.25 22.09
C SER A 297 -0.06 -16.06 21.53
N THR A 298 -0.32 -15.95 20.22
CA THR A 298 -1.34 -16.76 19.55
C THR A 298 -1.01 -18.26 19.64
N LEU A 299 0.24 -18.64 19.41
CA LEU A 299 0.70 -20.03 19.54
C LEU A 299 0.54 -20.56 20.96
N VAL A 300 0.86 -19.74 21.97
CA VAL A 300 0.68 -20.09 23.39
C VAL A 300 -0.80 -20.31 23.72
N ILE A 301 -1.72 -19.47 23.24
CA ILE A 301 -3.17 -19.66 23.43
C ILE A 301 -3.66 -20.94 22.74
N ILE A 302 -3.21 -21.20 21.50
CA ILE A 302 -3.53 -22.44 20.78
C ILE A 302 -3.06 -23.65 21.59
N TRP A 303 -1.81 -23.66 22.04
CA TRP A 303 -1.23 -24.76 22.82
C TRP A 303 -1.95 -24.95 24.16
N ALA A 304 -2.16 -23.87 24.91
CA ALA A 304 -2.81 -23.90 26.22
C ALA A 304 -4.25 -24.45 26.15
N GLY A 305 -4.98 -24.19 25.06
CA GLY A 305 -6.33 -24.73 24.87
C GLY A 305 -6.35 -26.20 24.39
N ALA A 306 -5.34 -26.65 23.66
CA ALA A 306 -5.38 -27.96 23.00
C ALA A 306 -5.16 -29.16 23.95
N THR A 307 -4.23 -29.05 24.90
CA THR A 307 -3.95 -30.12 25.87
C THR A 307 -4.98 -30.22 27.01
N ALA A 308 -5.97 -29.32 27.07
CA ALA A 308 -7.09 -29.40 28.02
C ALA A 308 -8.18 -30.38 27.54
N LEU A 309 -8.10 -30.84 26.29
CA LEU A 309 -9.07 -31.73 25.64
C LEU A 309 -8.59 -33.20 25.57
N GLU A 310 -7.45 -33.55 26.17
CA GLU A 310 -6.91 -34.92 26.14
C GLU A 310 -7.62 -35.82 27.16
N ARG A 311 -8.14 -37.00 26.75
CA ARG A 311 -8.85 -37.93 27.66
C ARG A 311 -8.00 -38.34 28.88
N PRO A 312 -8.58 -38.40 30.10
CA PRO A 312 -7.87 -38.88 31.28
C PRO A 312 -7.61 -40.39 31.20
N ARG A 313 -6.55 -40.87 31.86
CA ARG A 313 -6.39 -42.30 32.18
C ARG A 313 -7.43 -42.69 33.23
N ALA A 314 -7.87 -43.94 33.22
CA ALA A 314 -8.94 -44.48 34.06
C ALA A 314 -8.76 -44.32 35.59
N HIS A 315 -7.64 -43.77 36.07
CA HIS A 315 -7.29 -43.65 37.49
C HIS A 315 -6.79 -42.25 37.93
N GLU A 316 -6.87 -41.21 37.09
CA GLU A 316 -6.46 -39.85 37.47
C GLU A 316 -7.65 -38.88 37.50
N VAL A 317 -8.03 -38.43 38.70
CA VAL A 317 -8.96 -37.30 38.90
C VAL A 317 -8.18 -35.99 38.69
N ILE A 318 -7.77 -35.75 37.45
CA ILE A 318 -7.37 -34.40 37.04
C ILE A 318 -8.61 -33.81 36.40
N ASP A 319 -9.25 -32.84 37.07
CA ASP A 319 -10.29 -32.02 36.44
C ASP A 319 -9.71 -31.47 35.12
N GLN A 320 -10.44 -31.56 34.01
CA GLN A 320 -10.01 -31.14 32.67
C GLN A 320 -10.80 -29.93 32.14
N SER A 321 -11.40 -29.14 33.04
CA SER A 321 -11.95 -27.85 32.68
C SER A 321 -10.94 -27.00 31.87
N GLN A 322 -11.41 -26.41 30.77
CA GLN A 322 -10.60 -25.54 29.91
C GLN A 322 -9.99 -24.37 30.71
N PRO A 323 -8.82 -23.84 30.30
CA PRO A 323 -8.25 -22.64 30.89
C PRO A 323 -9.27 -21.51 30.98
N ALA A 324 -9.20 -20.69 32.05
CA ALA A 324 -10.17 -19.61 32.27
C ALA A 324 -10.26 -18.66 31.07
N VAL A 325 -9.10 -18.35 30.47
CA VAL A 325 -8.98 -17.54 29.25
C VAL A 325 -9.69 -18.21 28.06
N SER A 326 -9.44 -19.50 27.80
CA SER A 326 -10.13 -20.23 26.73
C SER A 326 -11.65 -20.27 26.92
N ARG A 327 -12.13 -20.39 28.16
CA ARG A 327 -13.57 -20.31 28.46
C ARG A 327 -14.15 -18.92 28.20
N ALA A 328 -13.42 -17.87 28.60
CA ALA A 328 -13.83 -16.49 28.33
C ALA A 328 -13.89 -16.21 26.81
N LEU A 329 -12.88 -16.66 26.06
CA LEU A 329 -12.86 -16.58 24.59
C LEU A 329 -13.98 -17.40 23.95
N ALA A 330 -14.33 -18.56 24.51
CA ALA A 330 -15.46 -19.36 24.03
C ALA A 330 -16.85 -18.76 24.40
N GLY A 331 -16.89 -17.58 25.05
CA GLY A 331 -18.12 -16.87 25.37
C GLY A 331 -18.91 -16.44 24.14
N ARG A 332 -20.20 -16.15 24.33
CA ARG A 332 -21.14 -15.81 23.24
C ARG A 332 -20.69 -14.59 22.42
N VAL A 333 -20.25 -13.53 23.09
CA VAL A 333 -19.89 -12.25 22.44
C VAL A 333 -18.60 -12.37 21.63
N PRO A 334 -17.46 -12.85 22.17
CA PRO A 334 -16.24 -12.99 21.38
C PRO A 334 -16.42 -13.94 20.19
N VAL A 335 -17.12 -15.06 20.38
CA VAL A 335 -17.40 -16.00 19.29
C VAL A 335 -18.26 -15.35 18.21
N TRP A 336 -19.32 -14.63 18.60
CA TRP A 336 -20.18 -13.91 17.65
C TRP A 336 -19.39 -12.88 16.84
N LEU A 337 -18.53 -12.09 17.50
CA LEU A 337 -17.60 -11.17 16.83
C LEU A 337 -16.68 -11.93 15.87
N GLY A 338 -16.16 -13.08 16.30
CA GLY A 338 -15.37 -13.98 15.45
C GLY A 338 -16.10 -14.45 14.20
N THR A 339 -17.42 -14.63 14.27
CA THR A 339 -18.22 -15.05 13.10
C THR A 339 -18.40 -13.95 12.05
N ILE A 340 -18.32 -12.68 12.44
CA ILE A 340 -18.42 -11.52 11.53
C ILE A 340 -17.07 -10.86 11.26
N ALA A 341 -15.98 -11.39 11.83
CA ALA A 341 -14.66 -10.75 11.80
C ALA A 341 -14.15 -10.47 10.39
N TYR A 342 -14.44 -11.36 9.43
CA TYR A 342 -14.03 -11.14 8.04
C TYR A 342 -14.75 -9.95 7.41
N SER A 343 -16.09 -9.92 7.49
CA SER A 343 -16.88 -8.81 6.94
C SER A 343 -16.58 -7.49 7.67
N LEU A 344 -16.36 -7.54 8.99
CA LEU A 344 -15.99 -6.37 9.79
C LEU A 344 -14.61 -5.82 9.37
N TYR A 345 -13.64 -6.71 9.11
CA TYR A 345 -12.36 -6.32 8.54
C TYR A 345 -12.54 -5.57 7.22
N LEU A 346 -13.40 -6.06 6.33
CA LEU A 346 -13.62 -5.40 5.05
C LEU A 346 -14.30 -4.02 5.20
N TRP A 347 -15.28 -3.86 6.09
CA TRP A 347 -16.08 -2.63 6.19
C TRP A 347 -15.48 -1.51 7.06
N HIS A 348 -14.77 -1.84 8.14
CA HIS A 348 -14.38 -0.80 9.14
C HIS A 348 -13.47 0.29 8.56
N TRP A 349 -12.52 -0.07 7.70
CA TRP A 349 -11.54 0.87 7.15
C TRP A 349 -12.14 1.76 6.04
N PRO A 350 -12.81 1.25 4.99
CA PRO A 350 -13.41 2.12 3.99
C PRO A 350 -14.39 3.12 4.59
N LEU A 351 -15.21 2.69 5.56
CA LEU A 351 -16.16 3.58 6.24
C LEU A 351 -15.45 4.69 7.00
N LEU A 352 -14.35 4.38 7.69
CA LEU A 352 -13.52 5.37 8.35
C LEU A 352 -12.95 6.37 7.33
N ILE A 353 -12.32 5.90 6.25
CA ILE A 353 -11.69 6.77 5.25
C ILE A 353 -12.71 7.66 4.52
N PHE A 354 -13.86 7.11 4.09
CA PHE A 354 -14.92 7.92 3.50
C PHE A 354 -15.48 8.95 4.48
N TYR A 355 -15.65 8.58 5.77
CA TYR A 355 -16.11 9.53 6.79
C TYR A 355 -15.10 10.66 7.02
N LEU A 356 -13.83 10.33 7.19
CA LEU A 356 -12.75 11.29 7.38
C LEU A 356 -12.63 12.24 6.18
N THR A 357 -12.78 11.71 4.97
CA THR A 357 -12.75 12.52 3.75
C THR A 357 -13.97 13.43 3.64
N TRP A 358 -15.17 12.92 3.91
CA TRP A 358 -16.41 13.71 3.87
C TRP A 358 -16.46 14.82 4.93
N ARG A 359 -15.81 14.61 6.08
CA ARG A 359 -15.72 15.62 7.16
C ARG A 359 -14.49 16.50 7.07
N ASP A 360 -13.61 16.26 6.11
CA ASP A 360 -12.28 16.88 5.98
C ASP A 360 -11.49 16.84 7.30
N LYS A 361 -11.40 15.64 7.90
CA LYS A 361 -10.73 15.38 9.18
C LYS A 361 -9.66 14.31 9.03
N ASN A 362 -8.64 14.39 9.88
CA ASN A 362 -7.57 13.39 9.98
C ASN A 362 -7.75 12.40 11.14
N HIS A 363 -8.79 12.56 11.97
CA HIS A 363 -9.09 11.63 13.05
C HIS A 363 -10.58 11.67 13.41
N ALA A 364 -11.10 10.55 13.90
CA ALA A 364 -12.44 10.47 14.45
C ALA A 364 -12.39 10.71 15.97
N ASN A 365 -13.29 11.53 16.50
CA ASN A 365 -13.45 11.64 17.94
C ASN A 365 -14.11 10.38 18.54
N VAL A 366 -14.23 10.31 19.87
CA VAL A 366 -14.76 9.13 20.55
C VAL A 366 -16.18 8.77 20.08
N ILE A 367 -17.07 9.75 19.96
CA ILE A 367 -18.48 9.53 19.58
C ILE A 367 -18.58 9.12 18.11
N GLU A 368 -17.87 9.83 17.23
CA GLU A 368 -17.77 9.53 15.80
C GLU A 368 -17.23 8.11 15.58
N GLY A 369 -16.17 7.74 16.31
CA GLY A 369 -15.58 6.41 16.27
C GLY A 369 -16.53 5.30 16.76
N ILE A 370 -17.31 5.55 17.83
CA ILE A 370 -18.32 4.59 18.30
C ILE A 370 -19.40 4.41 17.23
N GLY A 371 -19.86 5.50 16.61
CA GLY A 371 -20.81 5.47 15.52
C GLY A 371 -20.29 4.67 14.32
N LEU A 372 -19.06 4.94 13.88
CA LEU A 372 -18.40 4.23 12.78
C LEU A 372 -18.25 2.74 13.07
N LEU A 373 -17.82 2.38 14.28
CA LEU A 373 -17.67 1.00 14.70
C LEU A 373 -19.04 0.28 14.74
N ALA A 374 -20.08 0.93 15.26
CA ALA A 374 -21.43 0.38 15.29
C ALA A 374 -21.99 0.14 13.88
N VAL A 375 -21.84 1.11 12.97
CA VAL A 375 -22.23 0.97 11.56
C VAL A 375 -21.44 -0.13 10.88
N SER A 376 -20.13 -0.22 11.12
CA SER A 376 -19.26 -1.28 10.58
C SER A 376 -19.68 -2.66 11.05
N ILE A 377 -20.01 -2.83 12.33
CA ILE A 377 -20.53 -4.08 12.90
C ILE A 377 -21.89 -4.44 12.30
N GLY A 378 -22.79 -3.45 12.14
CA GLY A 378 -24.09 -3.64 11.50
C GLY A 378 -23.96 -4.13 10.06
N LEU A 379 -23.16 -3.45 9.24
CA LEU A 379 -22.91 -3.81 7.84
C LEU A 379 -22.18 -5.16 7.72
N ALA A 380 -21.24 -5.45 8.60
CA ALA A 380 -20.58 -6.74 8.69
C ALA A 380 -21.58 -7.87 8.96
N TRP A 381 -22.46 -7.69 9.94
CA TRP A 381 -23.50 -8.65 10.27
C TRP A 381 -24.49 -8.86 9.11
N LEU A 382 -24.94 -7.79 8.45
CA LEU A 382 -25.83 -7.86 7.28
C LEU A 382 -25.16 -8.61 6.12
N THR A 383 -23.91 -8.25 5.78
CA THR A 383 -23.13 -8.91 4.73
C THR A 383 -22.99 -10.41 5.03
N LYS A 384 -22.64 -10.75 6.27
CA LYS A 384 -22.51 -12.13 6.71
C LYS A 384 -23.84 -12.89 6.60
N ARG A 385 -24.95 -12.29 7.05
CA ARG A 385 -26.26 -12.95 7.11
C ARG A 385 -26.91 -13.14 5.73
N TYR A 386 -26.83 -12.13 4.87
CA TYR A 386 -27.58 -12.08 3.61
C TYR A 386 -26.75 -12.45 2.38
N ILE A 387 -25.42 -12.39 2.45
CA ILE A 387 -24.53 -12.66 1.31
C ILE A 387 -23.63 -13.86 1.61
N GLU A 388 -22.84 -13.83 2.69
CA GLU A 388 -21.90 -14.91 2.97
C GLU A 388 -22.59 -16.24 3.31
N ASP A 389 -23.45 -16.26 4.34
CA ASP A 389 -24.11 -17.48 4.82
C ASP A 389 -24.89 -18.21 3.71
N PRO A 390 -25.67 -17.53 2.84
CA PRO A 390 -26.36 -18.17 1.72
C PRO A 390 -25.42 -18.73 0.66
N LEU A 391 -24.36 -18.00 0.30
CA LEU A 391 -23.44 -18.39 -0.78
C LEU A 391 -22.37 -19.42 -0.35
N ARG A 392 -22.13 -19.56 0.95
CA ARG A 392 -21.18 -20.54 1.52
C ARG A 392 -21.64 -22.00 1.37
N GLY A 393 -22.92 -22.24 1.06
CA GLY A 393 -23.45 -23.53 0.63
C GLY A 393 -23.58 -24.59 1.74
N GLY A 394 -23.77 -24.19 2.99
CA GLY A 394 -24.08 -25.10 4.10
C GLY A 394 -25.58 -25.24 4.31
N ASP A 395 -26.05 -26.45 4.64
CA ASP A 395 -27.45 -26.82 4.94
C ASP A 395 -28.16 -25.98 6.04
N ARG A 396 -27.51 -24.96 6.61
CA ARG A 396 -27.99 -24.17 7.75
C ARG A 396 -28.69 -22.86 7.39
N SER A 397 -28.64 -22.38 6.14
CA SER A 397 -29.37 -21.16 5.79
C SER A 397 -30.83 -21.50 5.46
N THR A 398 -31.74 -21.08 6.34
CA THR A 398 -33.19 -21.20 6.12
C THR A 398 -33.65 -20.43 4.87
N LEU A 399 -32.94 -19.36 4.51
CA LEU A 399 -33.19 -18.53 3.33
C LEU A 399 -32.89 -19.25 2.00
N ALA A 400 -31.96 -20.22 1.97
CA ALA A 400 -31.64 -20.98 0.76
C ALA A 400 -32.53 -22.23 0.58
N ARG A 401 -33.30 -22.62 1.61
CA ARG A 401 -34.26 -23.73 1.54
C ARG A 401 -35.58 -23.25 0.90
N GLY A 402 -35.50 -22.89 -0.38
CA GLY A 402 -36.71 -22.76 -1.20
C GLY A 402 -37.40 -24.12 -1.34
N ASP A 403 -38.74 -24.10 -1.28
CA ASP A 403 -39.62 -25.26 -1.30
C ASP A 403 -39.25 -26.25 -2.42
N ARG A 404 -39.13 -27.54 -2.07
CA ARG A 404 -38.74 -28.66 -2.96
C ARG A 404 -39.80 -29.02 -4.00
N ARG A 405 -40.71 -28.09 -4.32
CA ARG A 405 -41.79 -28.27 -5.28
C ARG A 405 -41.43 -27.62 -6.61
N GLY A 406 -40.67 -28.36 -7.43
CA GLY A 406 -40.77 -28.37 -8.90
C GLY A 406 -40.65 -27.07 -9.73
N ARG A 407 -40.51 -25.88 -9.14
CA ARG A 407 -40.39 -24.61 -9.87
C ARG A 407 -38.92 -24.24 -10.06
N SER A 408 -38.57 -24.01 -11.32
CA SER A 408 -37.25 -23.71 -11.92
C SER A 408 -36.12 -23.32 -10.95
N ARG A 409 -35.01 -24.07 -11.01
CA ARG A 409 -33.71 -23.75 -10.37
C ARG A 409 -33.14 -22.37 -10.72
N LEU A 410 -33.72 -21.65 -11.69
CA LEU A 410 -33.26 -20.34 -12.17
C LEU A 410 -33.47 -19.19 -11.17
N LEU A 411 -34.47 -19.26 -10.28
CA LEU A 411 -34.86 -18.16 -9.38
C LEU A 411 -34.65 -18.46 -7.88
N SER A 412 -33.60 -19.20 -7.52
CA SER A 412 -33.20 -19.33 -6.12
C SER A 412 -32.64 -17.99 -5.59
N TYR A 413 -32.87 -17.66 -4.32
CA TYR A 413 -32.25 -16.47 -3.69
C TYR A 413 -30.72 -16.42 -3.94
N THR A 414 -30.05 -17.57 -3.84
CA THR A 414 -28.61 -17.68 -4.09
C THR A 414 -28.22 -17.35 -5.54
N SER A 415 -29.02 -17.74 -6.54
CA SER A 415 -28.75 -17.38 -7.93
C SER A 415 -28.97 -15.90 -8.17
N VAL A 416 -30.04 -15.31 -7.62
CA VAL A 416 -30.30 -13.86 -7.73
C VAL A 416 -29.16 -13.05 -7.10
N VAL A 417 -28.77 -13.34 -5.86
CA VAL A 417 -27.67 -12.61 -5.18
C VAL A 417 -26.35 -12.79 -5.92
N THR A 418 -26.04 -14.00 -6.41
CA THR A 418 -24.83 -14.23 -7.20
C THR A 418 -24.86 -13.42 -8.50
N THR A 419 -25.97 -13.44 -9.22
CA THR A 419 -26.12 -12.69 -10.48
C THR A 419 -25.98 -11.19 -10.26
N VAL A 420 -26.64 -10.63 -9.24
CA VAL A 420 -26.51 -9.20 -8.89
C VAL A 420 -25.07 -8.85 -8.57
N LEU A 421 -24.40 -9.66 -7.74
CA LEU A 421 -23.02 -9.40 -7.36
C LEU A 421 -22.05 -9.49 -8.55
N VAL A 422 -22.24 -10.47 -9.43
CA VAL A 422 -21.44 -10.63 -10.65
C VAL A 422 -21.66 -9.47 -11.60
N VAL A 423 -22.93 -9.10 -11.89
CA VAL A 423 -23.25 -7.98 -12.78
C VAL A 423 -22.70 -6.67 -12.24
N ALA A 424 -22.87 -6.39 -10.94
CA ALA A 424 -22.32 -5.20 -10.30
C ALA A 424 -20.79 -5.17 -10.36
N SER A 425 -20.13 -6.30 -10.10
CA SER A 425 -18.66 -6.42 -10.18
C SER A 425 -18.15 -6.21 -11.61
N ILE A 426 -18.84 -6.75 -12.62
CA ILE A 426 -18.53 -6.50 -14.03
C ILE A 426 -18.73 -5.03 -14.38
N GLY A 427 -19.83 -4.41 -13.93
CA GLY A 427 -20.08 -2.99 -14.14
C GLY A 427 -18.97 -2.11 -13.56
N VAL A 428 -18.51 -2.40 -12.33
CA VAL A 428 -17.36 -1.72 -11.71
C VAL A 428 -16.09 -1.95 -12.54
N ALA A 429 -15.80 -3.19 -12.94
CA ALA A 429 -14.62 -3.51 -13.74
C ALA A 429 -14.62 -2.77 -15.09
N VAL A 430 -15.77 -2.72 -15.78
CA VAL A 430 -15.93 -1.97 -17.03
C VAL A 430 -15.75 -0.48 -16.78
N GLY A 431 -16.40 0.09 -15.76
CA GLY A 431 -16.28 1.50 -15.39
C GLY A 431 -14.84 1.91 -15.11
N VAL A 432 -14.10 1.11 -14.32
CA VAL A 432 -12.68 1.33 -14.05
C VAL A 432 -11.84 1.32 -15.34
N ASN A 433 -12.06 0.35 -16.23
CA ASN A 433 -11.30 0.28 -17.49
C ASN A 433 -11.64 1.42 -18.46
N LEU A 434 -12.91 1.84 -18.51
CA LEU A 434 -13.33 3.01 -19.31
C LEU A 434 -12.70 4.30 -18.78
N TRP A 435 -12.65 4.47 -17.45
CA TRP A 435 -12.02 5.63 -16.83
C TRP A 435 -10.49 5.64 -17.03
N ASP A 436 -9.81 4.49 -16.84
CA ASP A 436 -8.37 4.35 -17.10
C ASP A 436 -8.03 4.73 -18.55
N ARG A 437 -8.85 4.29 -19.52
CA ARG A 437 -8.72 4.69 -20.94
C ARG A 437 -9.01 6.17 -21.17
N HIS A 438 -10.03 6.72 -20.52
CA HIS A 438 -10.37 8.14 -20.64
C HIS A 438 -9.22 9.03 -20.18
N VAL A 439 -8.65 8.73 -19.00
CA VAL A 439 -7.49 9.46 -18.47
C VAL A 439 -6.25 9.24 -19.34
N ALA A 440 -5.99 8.01 -19.79
CA ALA A 440 -4.85 7.72 -20.69
C ALA A 440 -4.94 8.44 -22.05
N ASN A 441 -6.15 8.70 -22.53
CA ASN A 441 -6.41 9.43 -23.78
C ASN A 441 -6.59 10.94 -23.56
N THR A 442 -6.49 11.43 -22.32
CA THR A 442 -6.56 12.86 -22.03
C THR A 442 -5.24 13.49 -22.47
N VAL A 443 -5.28 14.27 -23.56
CA VAL A 443 -4.12 14.98 -24.07
C VAL A 443 -4.09 16.37 -23.46
N VAL A 444 -3.01 16.69 -22.75
CA VAL A 444 -2.71 18.06 -22.30
C VAL A 444 -2.14 18.83 -23.49
N ASN A 445 -2.98 19.61 -24.18
CA ASN A 445 -2.54 20.47 -25.28
C ASN A 445 -2.52 21.93 -24.85
N THR A 446 -1.49 22.30 -24.12
CA THR A 446 -1.31 23.66 -23.57
C THR A 446 -0.10 24.39 -24.15
N ALA A 447 0.65 23.75 -25.06
CA ALA A 447 1.83 24.35 -25.67
C ALA A 447 1.54 25.65 -26.45
N ASN A 448 0.30 25.80 -26.94
CA ASN A 448 -0.14 26.93 -27.76
C ASN A 448 -1.31 27.71 -27.11
N LEU A 449 -1.41 27.74 -25.78
CA LEU A 449 -2.37 28.63 -25.13
C LEU A 449 -2.07 30.09 -25.51
N ASP A 450 -3.11 30.83 -25.90
CA ASP A 450 -3.00 32.25 -26.19
C ASP A 450 -2.63 33.02 -24.91
N PRO A 451 -1.47 33.71 -24.84
CA PRO A 451 -1.03 34.45 -23.66
C PRO A 451 -1.97 35.59 -23.24
N HIS A 452 -2.81 36.11 -24.13
CA HIS A 452 -3.83 37.10 -23.75
C HIS A 452 -5.01 36.49 -23.00
N SER A 453 -5.33 35.24 -23.33
CA SER A 453 -6.40 34.47 -22.67
C SER A 453 -5.90 33.77 -21.40
N TYR A 454 -4.66 33.29 -21.43
CA TYR A 454 -4.01 32.53 -20.35
C TYR A 454 -2.65 33.16 -20.00
N PRO A 455 -2.64 34.35 -19.38
CA PRO A 455 -1.40 35.08 -19.11
C PRO A 455 -0.46 34.38 -18.11
N GLY A 456 -0.98 33.48 -17.26
CA GLY A 456 -0.18 32.80 -16.25
C GLY A 456 0.58 33.77 -15.35
N ALA A 457 1.85 33.48 -15.09
CA ALA A 457 2.73 34.32 -14.29
C ALA A 457 2.85 35.79 -14.76
N ARG A 458 2.59 36.09 -16.05
CA ARG A 458 2.58 37.47 -16.59
C ARG A 458 1.54 38.36 -15.91
N ALA A 459 0.47 37.77 -15.38
CA ALA A 459 -0.53 38.49 -14.59
C ALA A 459 0.10 39.08 -13.31
N LEU A 460 0.96 38.34 -12.62
CA LEU A 460 1.64 38.80 -11.40
C LEU A 460 2.86 39.66 -11.70
N LEU A 461 3.66 39.27 -12.69
CA LEU A 461 4.92 39.92 -13.01
C LEU A 461 4.76 41.24 -13.77
N ASN A 462 3.78 41.29 -14.68
CA ASN A 462 3.63 42.40 -15.63
C ASN A 462 2.25 43.06 -15.55
N GLY A 463 1.37 42.62 -14.64
CA GLY A 463 0.02 43.17 -14.49
C GLY A 463 -0.88 42.91 -15.71
N TRP A 464 -0.66 41.81 -16.45
CA TRP A 464 -1.50 41.47 -17.60
C TRP A 464 -2.95 41.22 -17.16
N PRO A 465 -3.96 41.74 -17.90
CA PRO A 465 -5.36 41.46 -17.61
C PRO A 465 -5.66 39.97 -17.67
N VAL A 466 -6.47 39.48 -16.73
CA VAL A 466 -6.90 38.07 -16.68
C VAL A 466 -8.38 38.01 -17.07
N PRO A 467 -8.73 37.52 -18.27
CA PRO A 467 -10.13 37.32 -18.63
C PRO A 467 -10.76 36.21 -17.78
N ALA A 468 -12.07 36.27 -17.57
CA ALA A 468 -12.77 35.23 -16.81
C ALA A 468 -12.94 33.97 -17.69
N LEU A 469 -12.01 33.02 -17.57
CA LEU A 469 -12.02 31.74 -18.28
C LEU A 469 -11.72 30.60 -17.30
N ASP A 470 -12.18 29.39 -17.64
CA ASP A 470 -11.82 28.20 -16.88
C ASP A 470 -10.31 27.93 -16.99
N PRO A 471 -9.65 27.51 -15.90
CA PRO A 471 -8.22 27.31 -15.90
C PRO A 471 -7.81 26.14 -16.83
N GLN A 472 -6.68 26.32 -17.51
CA GLN A 472 -6.06 25.28 -18.33
C GLN A 472 -4.66 24.91 -17.82
N PRO A 473 -4.30 23.62 -17.78
CA PRO A 473 -5.17 22.46 -17.99
C PRO A 473 -6.26 22.36 -16.90
N THR A 474 -7.32 21.58 -17.14
CA THR A 474 -8.30 21.25 -16.09
C THR A 474 -7.64 20.53 -14.90
N PRO A 475 -8.25 20.52 -13.69
CA PRO A 475 -7.67 19.84 -12.52
C PRO A 475 -7.39 18.34 -12.72
N LEU A 476 -8.12 17.65 -13.61
CA LEU A 476 -7.81 16.26 -13.95
C LEU A 476 -6.65 16.17 -14.96
N ALA A 477 -6.64 17.05 -15.97
CA ALA A 477 -5.65 17.04 -17.03
C ALA A 477 -4.26 17.46 -16.53
N VAL A 478 -4.18 18.39 -15.57
CA VAL A 478 -2.90 18.92 -15.05
C VAL A 478 -2.03 17.85 -14.41
N LEU A 479 -2.62 16.75 -13.91
CA LEU A 479 -1.87 15.60 -13.38
C LEU A 479 -0.90 14.99 -14.41
N GLY A 480 -1.25 15.13 -15.71
CA GLY A 480 -0.46 14.68 -16.85
C GLY A 480 0.42 15.75 -17.48
N ASP A 481 0.50 16.95 -16.91
CA ASP A 481 1.22 18.10 -17.48
C ASP A 481 2.72 18.07 -17.09
N PHE A 482 3.41 17.06 -17.59
CA PHE A 482 4.83 16.79 -17.32
C PHE A 482 5.78 17.62 -18.21
N PRO A 483 7.00 17.92 -17.74
CA PRO A 483 8.05 18.45 -18.60
C PRO A 483 8.45 17.44 -19.68
N GLU A 484 9.04 17.95 -20.77
CA GLU A 484 9.40 17.18 -21.96
C GLU A 484 10.32 15.99 -21.65
N THR A 485 11.27 16.17 -20.72
CA THR A 485 12.23 15.14 -20.26
C THR A 485 11.58 13.91 -19.65
N SER A 486 10.51 14.09 -18.90
CA SER A 486 9.75 13.01 -18.25
C SER A 486 9.06 12.10 -19.26
N THR A 487 8.63 12.65 -20.40
CA THR A 487 7.95 11.87 -21.46
C THR A 487 8.92 11.20 -22.43
N GLN A 488 10.13 11.74 -22.58
CA GLN A 488 11.15 11.25 -23.52
C GLN A 488 12.16 10.29 -22.88
N GLY A 489 12.14 10.13 -21.55
CA GLY A 489 12.96 9.14 -20.85
C GLY A 489 14.39 9.57 -20.52
N PHE A 490 14.68 10.88 -20.50
CA PHE A 490 16.02 11.42 -20.19
C PHE A 490 16.24 11.70 -18.70
N MET A 491 15.57 10.94 -17.84
CA MET A 491 15.69 11.03 -16.39
C MET A 491 15.88 9.64 -15.80
N SER A 492 16.94 9.46 -15.02
CA SER A 492 17.23 8.19 -14.35
C SER A 492 16.15 7.90 -13.31
N SER A 493 15.61 6.68 -13.34
CA SER A 493 14.61 6.23 -12.37
C SER A 493 15.21 6.10 -10.96
N PHE A 494 14.39 5.71 -9.97
CA PHE A 494 14.86 5.55 -8.60
C PHE A 494 16.03 4.56 -8.51
N GLU A 495 15.90 3.39 -9.15
CA GLU A 495 16.89 2.31 -9.09
C GLU A 495 17.99 2.42 -10.14
N ASP A 496 17.77 3.19 -11.21
CA ASP A 496 18.70 3.28 -12.33
C ASP A 496 19.96 4.09 -11.96
N PRO A 497 21.16 3.47 -11.99
CA PRO A 497 22.40 4.15 -11.68
C PRO A 497 22.98 4.93 -12.88
N ALA A 498 22.47 4.71 -14.10
CA ALA A 498 23.00 5.30 -15.31
C ALA A 498 22.75 6.82 -15.38
N ILE A 499 23.56 7.49 -16.20
CA ILE A 499 23.35 8.89 -16.55
C ILE A 499 22.72 8.91 -17.95
N HIS A 500 21.48 9.38 -18.05
CA HIS A 500 20.81 9.64 -19.32
C HIS A 500 20.92 11.12 -19.64
N VAL A 501 21.52 11.44 -20.79
CA VAL A 501 21.70 12.84 -21.22
C VAL A 501 20.74 13.14 -22.35
N GLY A 502 19.84 14.09 -22.13
CA GLY A 502 19.01 14.70 -23.16
C GLY A 502 19.65 16.00 -23.68
N VAL A 503 19.30 16.37 -24.92
CA VAL A 503 19.75 17.63 -25.56
C VAL A 503 18.53 18.43 -25.98
N TYR A 504 18.47 19.67 -25.51
CA TYR A 504 17.36 20.62 -25.69
C TYR A 504 17.91 22.02 -26.05
N GLY A 505 17.04 22.99 -26.27
CA GLY A 505 17.41 24.31 -26.74
C GLY A 505 17.78 24.29 -28.22
N ASP A 506 18.80 25.07 -28.60
CA ASP A 506 19.42 24.94 -29.92
C ASP A 506 20.57 23.92 -29.87
N PRO A 507 20.41 22.71 -30.46
CA PRO A 507 21.44 21.68 -30.42
C PRO A 507 22.72 22.07 -31.18
N ASN A 508 22.65 23.05 -32.08
CA ASN A 508 23.79 23.54 -32.86
C ASN A 508 24.56 24.66 -32.15
N ALA A 509 24.07 25.14 -31.00
CA ALA A 509 24.75 26.17 -30.24
C ALA A 509 26.08 25.70 -29.66
N THR A 510 27.03 26.63 -29.62
CA THR A 510 28.35 26.42 -29.03
C THR A 510 28.32 26.58 -27.52
N ARG A 511 27.47 27.47 -27.00
CA ARG A 511 27.25 27.66 -25.56
C ARG A 511 26.27 26.65 -25.00
N THR A 512 26.58 26.09 -23.82
CA THR A 512 25.81 25.01 -23.20
C THR A 512 25.49 25.30 -21.73
N ILE A 513 24.23 25.14 -21.34
CA ILE A 513 23.78 25.05 -19.95
C ILE A 513 23.54 23.59 -19.60
N ALA A 514 24.17 23.08 -18.55
CA ALA A 514 23.85 21.77 -18.00
C ALA A 514 22.73 21.90 -16.94
N LEU A 515 21.56 21.33 -17.21
CA LEU A 515 20.46 21.21 -16.25
C LEU A 515 20.68 19.94 -15.41
N ALA A 516 20.98 20.09 -14.11
CA ALA A 516 21.37 18.96 -13.27
C ALA A 516 20.60 18.90 -11.94
N GLY A 517 20.11 17.72 -11.56
CA GLY A 517 19.49 17.46 -10.26
C GLY A 517 18.22 16.61 -10.31
N GLY A 518 17.30 16.90 -9.39
CA GLY A 518 16.03 16.17 -9.25
C GLY A 518 14.88 16.79 -10.06
N SER A 519 13.66 16.36 -9.76
CA SER A 519 12.44 16.85 -10.44
C SER A 519 12.18 18.36 -10.29
N HIS A 520 12.73 18.99 -9.25
CA HIS A 520 12.64 20.45 -9.03
C HIS A 520 13.65 21.26 -9.86
N ALA A 521 14.71 20.62 -10.35
CA ALA A 521 15.51 21.18 -11.43
C ALA A 521 14.84 20.88 -12.77
N GLU A 522 14.38 19.64 -12.95
CA GLU A 522 13.80 19.13 -14.20
C GLU A 522 12.71 20.03 -14.79
N PHE A 523 11.70 20.42 -14.03
CA PHE A 523 10.54 21.09 -14.63
C PHE A 523 10.88 22.43 -15.29
N TRP A 524 12.05 23.02 -15.01
CA TRP A 524 12.55 24.21 -15.70
C TRP A 524 12.98 23.95 -17.14
N ILE A 525 13.12 22.69 -17.56
CA ILE A 525 13.47 22.35 -18.94
C ILE A 525 12.49 22.95 -19.95
N THR A 526 11.21 23.06 -19.60
CA THR A 526 10.20 23.66 -20.48
C THR A 526 10.54 25.12 -20.81
N ALA A 527 11.01 25.91 -19.84
CA ALA A 527 11.47 27.28 -20.09
C ALA A 527 12.86 27.30 -20.76
N LEU A 528 13.78 26.45 -20.32
CA LEU A 528 15.17 26.43 -20.81
C LEU A 528 15.27 25.96 -22.27
N ASP A 529 14.45 24.99 -22.69
CA ASP A 529 14.36 24.55 -24.09
C ASP A 529 13.88 25.68 -25.00
N GLU A 530 12.84 26.40 -24.57
CA GLU A 530 12.30 27.54 -25.31
C GLU A 530 13.30 28.69 -25.40
N LEU A 531 13.94 29.06 -24.29
CA LEU A 531 14.99 30.09 -24.27
C LEU A 531 16.21 29.69 -25.09
N GLY A 532 16.64 28.43 -25.02
CA GLY A 532 17.79 27.93 -25.77
C GLY A 532 17.56 28.04 -27.28
N LYS A 533 16.34 27.75 -27.75
CA LYS A 533 15.94 27.93 -29.15
C LYS A 533 15.87 29.40 -29.54
N ARG A 534 15.33 30.27 -28.67
CA ARG A 534 15.17 31.72 -28.94
C ARG A 534 16.51 32.47 -28.93
N ASN A 535 17.42 32.10 -28.03
CA ASN A 535 18.64 32.84 -27.72
C ASN A 535 19.93 32.07 -28.08
N HIS A 536 19.82 30.99 -28.86
CA HIS A 536 20.94 30.24 -29.43
C HIS A 536 21.90 29.64 -28.38
N PHE A 537 21.37 28.92 -27.39
CA PHE A 537 22.16 28.08 -26.49
C PHE A 537 21.59 26.66 -26.36
N LYS A 538 22.48 25.72 -26.08
CA LYS A 538 22.17 24.30 -25.90
C LYS A 538 21.90 24.01 -24.44
N VAL A 539 20.99 23.08 -24.16
CA VAL A 539 20.73 22.58 -22.80
C VAL A 539 20.99 21.08 -22.77
N THR A 540 21.87 20.62 -21.88
CA THR A 540 22.11 19.19 -21.64
C THR A 540 21.55 18.79 -20.28
N THR A 541 20.81 17.69 -20.21
CA THR A 541 20.13 17.28 -18.97
C THR A 541 20.88 16.16 -18.24
N TYR A 542 20.95 16.26 -16.92
CA TYR A 542 21.50 15.25 -16.03
C TYR A 542 20.57 15.09 -14.84
N LEU A 543 19.56 14.24 -14.98
CA LEU A 543 18.41 14.22 -14.08
C LEU A 543 18.20 12.86 -13.42
N LYS A 544 17.79 12.85 -12.15
CA LYS A 544 17.41 11.63 -11.42
C LYS A 544 16.22 11.84 -10.48
N MET A 545 15.28 10.91 -10.53
CA MET A 545 14.06 10.94 -9.72
C MET A 545 14.37 11.04 -8.23
N GLY A 546 13.80 12.05 -7.55
CA GLY A 546 13.95 12.25 -6.10
C GLY A 546 15.39 12.53 -5.63
N CYS A 547 16.27 13.00 -6.51
CA CYS A 547 17.69 13.15 -6.18
C CYS A 547 18.20 14.58 -6.43
N PRO A 548 18.13 15.50 -5.45
CA PRO A 548 18.89 16.74 -5.54
C PRO A 548 20.39 16.47 -5.58
N LEU A 549 21.14 17.39 -6.19
CA LEU A 549 22.59 17.39 -6.03
C LEU A 549 22.92 17.78 -4.59
N SER A 550 23.46 16.85 -3.82
CA SER A 550 23.84 17.05 -2.42
C SER A 550 25.06 16.22 -2.07
N THR A 551 25.80 16.65 -1.05
CA THR A 551 26.88 15.86 -0.45
C THR A 551 26.42 14.93 0.67
N GLU A 552 25.11 14.76 0.87
CA GLU A 552 24.60 13.85 1.89
C GLU A 552 25.11 12.41 1.61
N LEU A 553 25.67 11.77 2.64
CA LEU A 553 26.21 10.41 2.51
C LEU A 553 25.10 9.36 2.48
N VAL A 554 23.97 9.65 3.12
CA VAL A 554 22.81 8.76 3.20
C VAL A 554 21.56 9.58 2.85
N PRO A 555 21.45 10.06 1.60
CA PRO A 555 20.31 10.86 1.18
C PRO A 555 19.03 10.07 1.40
N LYS A 556 17.96 10.75 1.82
CA LYS A 556 16.69 10.10 2.12
C LYS A 556 15.60 10.54 1.15
N GLN A 557 14.86 9.58 0.65
CA GLN A 557 13.62 9.81 -0.09
C GLN A 557 12.44 9.42 0.80
N ARG A 558 11.61 10.39 1.22
CA ARG A 558 10.49 10.16 2.15
C ARG A 558 10.91 9.42 3.44
N GLY A 559 12.05 9.79 4.00
CA GLY A 559 12.61 9.17 5.20
C GLY A 559 13.33 7.82 4.98
N VAL A 560 13.28 7.26 3.77
CA VAL A 560 13.97 5.99 3.44
C VAL A 560 15.36 6.30 2.85
N PRO A 561 16.45 5.66 3.34
CA PRO A 561 17.77 5.78 2.73
C PRO A 561 17.74 5.48 1.23
N TYR A 562 18.35 6.37 0.45
CA TYR A 562 18.37 6.34 -0.99
C TYR A 562 19.82 6.38 -1.53
N PRO A 563 20.66 5.37 -1.21
CA PRO A 563 22.10 5.39 -1.51
C PRO A 563 22.42 5.54 -3.01
N GLN A 564 21.53 5.06 -3.88
CA GLN A 564 21.69 5.21 -5.33
C GLN A 564 21.69 6.67 -5.78
N CYS A 565 21.06 7.58 -5.02
CA CYS A 565 21.17 9.02 -5.28
C CYS A 565 22.59 9.52 -5.02
N HIS A 566 23.19 9.19 -3.87
CA HIS A 566 24.57 9.58 -3.56
C HIS A 566 25.55 9.10 -4.63
N ASP A 567 25.49 7.81 -4.98
CA ASP A 567 26.35 7.22 -6.01
C ASP A 567 26.18 7.89 -7.37
N TRP A 568 24.94 8.22 -7.73
CA TRP A 568 24.65 8.93 -8.97
C TRP A 568 25.16 10.36 -8.94
N VAL A 569 25.02 11.09 -7.82
CA VAL A 569 25.56 12.45 -7.66
C VAL A 569 27.08 12.44 -7.85
N GLN A 570 27.80 11.48 -7.28
CA GLN A 570 29.26 11.39 -7.50
C GLN A 570 29.61 11.22 -8.99
N ARG A 571 28.88 10.36 -9.71
CA ARG A 571 29.10 10.16 -11.15
C ARG A 571 28.72 11.39 -11.96
N VAL A 572 27.60 12.03 -11.63
CA VAL A 572 27.07 13.16 -12.39
C VAL A 572 27.94 14.40 -12.23
N MET A 573 28.44 14.67 -11.01
CA MET A 573 29.38 15.77 -10.75
C MET A 573 30.63 15.61 -11.60
N ALA A 574 31.25 14.43 -11.60
CA ALA A 574 32.42 14.14 -12.42
C ALA A 574 32.13 14.29 -13.93
N LYS A 575 30.97 13.80 -14.38
CA LYS A 575 30.55 13.88 -15.79
C LYS A 575 30.33 15.32 -16.25
N VAL A 576 29.58 16.11 -15.48
CA VAL A 576 29.27 17.52 -15.80
C VAL A 576 30.55 18.36 -15.83
N ILE A 577 31.45 18.17 -14.86
CA ILE A 577 32.76 18.85 -14.85
C ILE A 577 33.60 18.46 -16.07
N ALA A 578 33.60 17.18 -16.45
CA ALA A 578 34.33 16.70 -17.63
C ALA A 578 33.74 17.24 -18.95
N ASP A 579 32.42 17.40 -19.03
CA ASP A 579 31.73 17.93 -20.20
C ASP A 579 31.92 19.44 -20.39
N LYS A 580 32.36 20.15 -19.33
CA LYS A 580 32.68 21.60 -19.33
C LYS A 580 31.60 22.49 -19.96
N PRO A 581 30.35 22.46 -19.45
CA PRO A 581 29.33 23.41 -19.87
C PRO A 581 29.72 24.84 -19.48
N ASP A 582 29.12 25.83 -20.14
CA ASP A 582 29.32 27.26 -19.85
C ASP A 582 28.60 27.70 -18.56
N ALA A 583 27.61 26.93 -18.10
CA ALA A 583 26.97 27.08 -16.80
C ALA A 583 26.23 25.80 -16.38
N VAL A 584 25.96 25.64 -15.08
CA VAL A 584 25.07 24.63 -14.53
C VAL A 584 23.81 25.29 -13.96
N PHE A 585 22.64 24.78 -14.32
CA PHE A 585 21.35 25.16 -13.73
C PHE A 585 20.89 24.07 -12.77
N THR A 586 20.55 24.46 -11.53
CA THR A 586 20.07 23.53 -10.49
C THR A 586 19.28 24.26 -9.41
N ASN A 587 18.60 23.52 -8.52
CA ASN A 587 17.85 24.10 -7.42
C ASN A 587 18.78 24.51 -6.25
N SER A 588 18.57 25.69 -5.67
CA SER A 588 19.43 26.25 -4.60
C SER A 588 18.82 26.15 -3.20
N THR A 589 17.49 26.11 -3.09
CA THR A 589 16.79 26.05 -1.80
C THR A 589 15.86 24.84 -1.70
N ARG A 590 15.21 24.70 -0.54
CA ARG A 590 14.19 23.70 -0.19
C ARG A 590 13.24 24.31 0.84
N PRO A 591 11.97 23.90 0.90
CA PRO A 591 11.12 24.24 2.05
C PRO A 591 11.71 23.65 3.34
N ARG A 592 11.40 24.27 4.49
CA ARG A 592 11.77 23.71 5.79
C ARG A 592 10.76 22.63 6.19
N ASP A 593 11.27 21.48 6.60
CA ASP A 593 10.43 20.43 7.19
C ASP A 593 9.82 20.94 8.50
N PHE A 594 8.48 20.85 8.60
CA PHE A 594 7.70 21.20 9.80
C PHE A 594 7.84 22.65 10.29
N GLN A 595 8.40 23.55 9.48
CA GLN A 595 8.57 24.97 9.81
C GLN A 595 8.16 25.85 8.62
N ALA A 596 7.89 27.12 8.91
CA ALA A 596 7.57 28.08 7.88
C ALA A 596 8.81 28.50 7.08
N GLY A 597 8.63 28.75 5.78
CA GLY A 597 9.64 29.28 4.88
C GLY A 597 10.56 28.22 4.29
N ASP A 598 11.50 28.70 3.48
CA ASP A 598 12.52 27.91 2.78
C ASP A 598 13.92 28.21 3.29
N TRP A 599 14.87 27.36 2.93
CA TRP A 599 16.28 27.47 3.32
C TRP A 599 17.20 26.88 2.27
N MET A 600 18.49 27.23 2.31
CA MET A 600 19.53 26.64 1.48
C MET A 600 20.20 25.50 2.26
N PRO A 601 20.04 24.23 1.83
CA PRO A 601 20.67 23.09 2.48
C PRO A 601 22.20 23.21 2.60
N ASP A 602 22.76 22.84 3.74
CA ASP A 602 24.22 22.93 3.98
C ASP A 602 25.01 22.00 3.07
N ASP A 603 24.43 20.87 2.70
CA ASP A 603 24.95 19.85 1.80
C ASP A 603 24.83 20.21 0.31
N TYR A 604 24.15 21.32 -0.04
CA TYR A 604 24.15 21.87 -1.40
C TYR A 604 25.36 22.78 -1.64
N LYS A 605 25.81 23.52 -0.62
CA LYS A 605 26.90 24.50 -0.74
C LYS A 605 28.20 23.89 -1.31
N PRO A 606 28.63 22.68 -0.92
CA PRO A 606 29.83 22.08 -1.48
C PRO A 606 29.67 21.65 -2.94
N ILE A 607 28.46 21.27 -3.37
CA ILE A 607 28.17 20.97 -4.79
C ILE A 607 28.43 22.20 -5.64
N PHE A 608 27.87 23.35 -5.24
CA PHE A 608 28.05 24.61 -5.97
C PHE A 608 29.51 25.05 -5.98
N THR A 609 30.20 24.89 -4.85
CA THR A 609 31.64 25.20 -4.74
C THR A 609 32.47 24.36 -5.71
N GLN A 610 32.20 23.06 -5.85
CA GLN A 610 32.93 22.20 -6.78
C GLN A 610 32.76 22.62 -8.26
N PHE A 611 31.56 23.05 -8.68
CA PHE A 611 31.38 23.59 -10.02
C PHE A 611 32.14 24.90 -10.23
N MET A 612 32.06 25.81 -9.26
CA MET A 612 32.77 27.09 -9.34
C MET A 612 34.30 26.92 -9.34
N ASP A 613 34.83 25.99 -8.54
CA ASP A 613 36.26 25.65 -8.51
C ASP A 613 36.73 25.05 -9.86
N ALA A 614 35.83 24.39 -10.59
CA ALA A 614 36.05 23.95 -11.96
C ALA A 614 35.87 25.06 -13.02
N GLY A 615 35.58 26.30 -12.59
CA GLY A 615 35.35 27.45 -13.47
C GLY A 615 33.98 27.48 -14.14
N ILE A 616 33.02 26.71 -13.63
CA ILE A 616 31.65 26.60 -14.18
C ILE A 616 30.71 27.47 -13.32
N PRO A 617 30.12 28.55 -13.87
CA PRO A 617 29.08 29.32 -13.21
C PRO A 617 27.87 28.46 -12.81
N VAL A 618 27.29 28.76 -11.65
CA VAL A 618 26.11 28.07 -11.12
C VAL A 618 24.91 29.02 -11.12
N LEU A 619 23.87 28.65 -11.85
CA LEU A 619 22.55 29.27 -11.87
C LEU A 619 21.69 28.54 -10.83
N GLY A 620 21.64 29.08 -9.61
CA GLY A 620 20.96 28.47 -8.47
C GLY A 620 19.52 28.96 -8.34
N MET A 621 18.56 28.20 -8.89
CA MET A 621 17.14 28.54 -8.84
C MET A 621 16.55 28.26 -7.46
N ARG A 622 16.01 29.30 -6.81
CA ARG A 622 15.23 29.16 -5.59
C ARG A 622 14.08 28.18 -5.83
N ASP A 623 13.93 27.21 -4.94
CA ASP A 623 12.87 26.22 -5.06
C ASP A 623 11.50 26.89 -4.93
N THR A 624 10.52 26.30 -5.60
CA THR A 624 9.15 26.82 -5.67
C THR A 624 8.44 26.64 -4.32
N PRO A 625 7.46 27.48 -3.98
CA PRO A 625 6.68 27.29 -2.75
C PRO A 625 5.91 25.98 -2.84
N TRP A 626 6.11 25.04 -1.92
CA TRP A 626 5.33 23.80 -1.93
C TRP A 626 3.96 24.07 -1.29
N PRO A 627 2.84 23.78 -1.98
CA PRO A 627 1.50 24.00 -1.44
C PRO A 627 1.31 23.41 -0.03
N MET A 628 0.95 24.29 0.91
CA MET A 628 0.62 23.97 2.29
C MET A 628 -0.69 24.64 2.72
N GLY A 629 -1.68 23.81 3.05
CA GLY A 629 -2.93 24.22 3.69
C GLY A 629 -2.82 24.25 5.22
N PRO A 630 -3.88 24.61 5.95
CA PRO A 630 -3.88 24.68 7.42
C PRO A 630 -3.33 23.42 8.10
N THR A 631 -3.68 22.26 7.55
CA THR A 631 -3.40 20.93 8.13
C THR A 631 -2.12 20.26 7.60
N GLY A 632 -1.36 20.89 6.71
CA GLY A 632 -0.12 20.33 6.15
C GLY A 632 -0.02 20.48 4.63
N ALA A 633 0.71 19.57 3.98
CA ALA A 633 0.87 19.54 2.53
C ALA A 633 -0.50 19.46 1.82
N LEU A 634 -0.61 20.15 0.70
CA LEU A 634 -1.85 20.31 -0.05
C LEU A 634 -1.68 19.80 -1.48
N ASP A 635 -2.52 18.87 -1.92
CA ASP A 635 -2.57 18.46 -3.32
C ASP A 635 -3.48 19.43 -4.09
N THR A 636 -2.85 20.36 -4.83
CA THR A 636 -3.54 21.45 -5.52
C THR A 636 -4.60 20.94 -6.51
N PRO A 637 -4.28 20.00 -7.44
CA PRO A 637 -5.29 19.46 -8.37
C PRO A 637 -6.48 18.81 -7.67
N THR A 638 -6.23 18.08 -6.58
CA THR A 638 -7.30 17.42 -5.81
C THR A 638 -8.19 18.42 -5.09
N CYS A 639 -7.62 19.48 -4.51
CA CYS A 639 -8.39 20.56 -3.90
C CYS A 639 -9.28 21.27 -4.93
N LEU A 640 -8.73 21.63 -6.10
CA LEU A 640 -9.49 22.28 -7.17
C LEU A 640 -10.59 21.36 -7.71
N SER A 641 -10.31 20.05 -7.87
CA SER A 641 -11.32 19.07 -8.29
C SER A 641 -12.46 18.88 -7.27
N ASN A 642 -12.25 19.24 -6.01
CA ASN A 642 -13.28 19.24 -4.96
C ASN A 642 -14.12 20.53 -4.94
N GLY A 643 -13.87 21.46 -5.87
CA GLY A 643 -14.57 22.75 -5.95
C GLY A 643 -13.94 23.86 -5.14
N GLY A 644 -12.71 23.68 -4.63
CA GLY A 644 -11.96 24.74 -3.97
C GLY A 644 -11.54 25.85 -4.93
N THR A 645 -11.40 27.07 -4.41
CA THR A 645 -10.98 28.25 -5.17
C THR A 645 -9.45 28.35 -5.30
N ALA A 646 -8.98 29.29 -6.13
CA ALA A 646 -7.54 29.56 -6.29
C ALA A 646 -6.83 29.91 -4.97
N SER A 647 -7.51 30.63 -4.07
CA SER A 647 -6.98 31.01 -2.75
C SER A 647 -7.06 29.86 -1.74
N GLU A 648 -8.19 29.14 -1.69
CA GLU A 648 -8.37 28.00 -0.76
C GLU A 648 -7.43 26.84 -1.07
N CYS A 649 -7.17 26.62 -2.36
CA CYS A 649 -6.22 25.61 -2.82
C CYS A 649 -4.77 26.13 -2.92
N GLY A 650 -4.55 27.39 -2.54
CA GLY A 650 -3.24 28.03 -2.51
C GLY A 650 -2.55 27.90 -1.15
N SER A 651 -1.61 28.81 -0.88
CA SER A 651 -0.86 28.83 0.39
C SER A 651 -0.52 30.24 0.83
N GLU A 652 -0.43 30.45 2.14
CA GLU A 652 0.11 31.69 2.67
C GLU A 652 1.60 31.81 2.34
N ARG A 653 2.03 32.91 1.71
CA ARG A 653 3.42 33.08 1.23
C ARG A 653 4.43 32.90 2.36
N ALA A 654 4.17 33.53 3.52
CA ALA A 654 5.05 33.48 4.68
C ALA A 654 5.23 32.06 5.25
N ARG A 655 4.29 31.16 4.98
CA ARG A 655 4.37 29.75 5.41
C ARG A 655 5.30 28.93 4.53
N VAL A 656 5.37 29.25 3.24
CA VAL A 656 6.07 28.42 2.24
C VAL A 656 7.37 29.03 1.76
N LEU A 657 7.57 30.34 1.94
CA LEU A 657 8.77 31.06 1.53
C LEU A 657 9.27 32.00 2.64
N SER A 658 10.59 32.03 2.80
CA SER A 658 11.28 33.06 3.58
C SER A 658 11.14 34.43 2.87
N PRO A 659 11.10 35.55 3.62
CA PRO A 659 10.93 36.88 3.01
C PRO A 659 11.99 37.23 1.96
N THR A 660 13.21 36.76 2.17
CA THR A 660 14.35 36.91 1.26
C THR A 660 14.84 35.54 0.83
N ASP A 661 15.33 35.42 -0.39
CA ASP A 661 15.94 34.19 -0.90
C ASP A 661 17.13 33.76 -0.02
N PRO A 662 17.04 32.57 0.63
CA PRO A 662 18.10 32.04 1.48
C PRO A 662 19.45 31.81 0.78
N ALA A 663 19.49 31.78 -0.55
CA ALA A 663 20.74 31.64 -1.31
C ALA A 663 21.52 32.96 -1.46
N GLN A 664 20.89 34.12 -1.22
CA GLN A 664 21.52 35.44 -1.38
C GLN A 664 22.77 35.64 -0.50
N PRO A 665 22.79 35.26 0.80
CA PRO A 665 24.00 35.38 1.60
C PRO A 665 25.17 34.53 1.08
N PHE A 666 24.89 33.36 0.48
CA PHE A 666 25.93 32.53 -0.13
C PHE A 666 26.47 33.16 -1.42
N ALA A 667 25.60 33.80 -2.21
CA ALA A 667 25.98 34.48 -3.45
C ALA A 667 26.90 35.70 -3.22
N ALA A 668 26.73 36.40 -2.10
CA ALA A 668 27.45 37.65 -1.81
C ALA A 668 28.98 37.54 -1.94
N ASP A 669 29.55 36.40 -1.56
CA ASP A 669 30.99 36.14 -1.58
C ASP A 669 31.42 35.19 -2.72
N LYS A 670 30.51 34.85 -3.65
CA LYS A 670 30.71 33.82 -4.68
C LYS A 670 30.33 34.37 -6.06
N PRO A 671 31.27 35.03 -6.77
CA PRO A 671 30.95 35.73 -8.02
C PRO A 671 30.48 34.84 -9.18
N LEU A 672 30.76 33.53 -9.11
CA LEU A 672 30.30 32.53 -10.08
C LEU A 672 28.97 31.85 -9.68
N PHE A 673 28.38 32.23 -8.54
CA PHE A 673 27.07 31.73 -8.11
C PHE A 673 26.02 32.82 -8.32
N HIS A 674 25.04 32.53 -9.15
CA HIS A 674 23.97 33.44 -9.53
C HIS A 674 22.63 32.90 -8.99
N PRO A 675 22.11 33.44 -7.87
CA PRO A 675 20.81 33.05 -7.36
C PRO A 675 19.70 33.58 -8.28
N LEU A 676 18.74 32.72 -8.63
CA LEU A 676 17.56 33.08 -9.41
C LEU A 676 16.33 32.91 -8.52
N ASP A 677 15.40 33.86 -8.55
CA ASP A 677 14.16 33.81 -7.75
C ASP A 677 12.96 34.29 -8.55
N VAL A 678 12.10 33.35 -8.93
CA VAL A 678 10.85 33.61 -9.67
C VAL A 678 9.61 33.56 -8.78
N SER A 679 9.76 33.61 -7.47
CA SER A 679 8.65 33.50 -6.50
C SER A 679 7.57 34.57 -6.69
N ASN A 680 7.91 35.73 -7.24
CA ASN A 680 6.93 36.80 -7.53
C ASN A 680 6.11 36.54 -8.79
N GLY A 681 6.53 35.57 -9.61
CA GLY A 681 5.71 35.02 -10.69
C GLY A 681 4.84 33.86 -10.25
N ILE A 682 4.91 33.43 -8.99
CA ILE A 682 4.11 32.33 -8.42
C ILE A 682 3.16 32.86 -7.34
N CYS A 683 3.59 33.86 -6.57
CA CYS A 683 2.84 34.37 -5.43
C CYS A 683 2.68 35.89 -5.50
N THR A 684 1.57 36.36 -4.95
CA THR A 684 1.34 37.74 -4.53
C THR A 684 2.21 38.07 -3.29
N PRO A 685 2.18 39.30 -2.76
CA PRO A 685 2.89 39.63 -1.52
C PRO A 685 2.48 38.80 -0.29
N THR A 686 1.27 38.23 -0.28
CA THR A 686 0.71 37.54 0.90
C THR A 686 0.36 36.08 0.65
N GLU A 687 0.07 35.69 -0.60
CA GLU A 687 -0.40 34.34 -0.93
C GLU A 687 0.22 33.80 -2.22
N CYS A 688 0.33 32.48 -2.30
CA CYS A 688 0.70 31.71 -3.47
C CYS A 688 -0.56 30.96 -3.95
N PRO A 689 -1.38 31.55 -4.85
CA PRO A 689 -2.64 30.95 -5.28
C PRO A 689 -2.41 29.72 -6.18
N ALA A 690 -3.36 28.78 -6.16
CA ALA A 690 -3.35 27.56 -6.97
C ALA A 690 -3.56 27.80 -8.47
N ILE A 691 -4.19 28.93 -8.82
CA ILE A 691 -4.46 29.33 -10.20
C ILE A 691 -3.97 30.77 -10.34
N VAL A 692 -3.13 31.02 -11.34
CA VAL A 692 -2.66 32.36 -11.70
C VAL A 692 -2.87 32.54 -13.19
N GLY A 693 -3.53 33.65 -13.58
CA GLY A 693 -3.72 34.00 -14.99
C GLY A 693 -4.37 32.88 -15.82
N ASN A 694 -5.41 32.24 -15.27
CA ASN A 694 -6.13 31.09 -15.86
C ASN A 694 -5.28 29.83 -16.05
N ILE A 695 -4.15 29.67 -15.36
CA ILE A 695 -3.32 28.46 -15.42
C ILE A 695 -3.18 27.86 -14.04
N ILE A 696 -3.40 26.54 -13.92
CA ILE A 696 -3.14 25.80 -12.67
C ILE A 696 -1.63 25.72 -12.45
N VAL A 697 -1.17 26.20 -11.28
CA VAL A 697 0.25 26.36 -10.97
C VAL A 697 0.94 25.01 -10.77
N TYR A 698 0.32 24.09 -10.03
CA TYR A 698 0.92 22.81 -9.63
C TYR A 698 0.20 21.61 -10.24
N LYS A 699 0.97 20.62 -10.72
CA LYS A 699 0.45 19.33 -11.20
C LYS A 699 0.26 18.29 -10.10
N ASP A 700 0.80 18.54 -8.91
CA ASP A 700 0.65 17.71 -7.72
C ASP A 700 0.85 18.60 -6.47
N TRP A 701 1.39 18.04 -5.39
CA TRP A 701 1.59 18.74 -4.12
C TRP A 701 2.89 19.55 -4.04
N HIS A 702 3.75 19.55 -5.07
CA HIS A 702 4.97 20.39 -5.09
C HIS A 702 5.56 20.71 -6.46
N HIS A 703 5.23 19.97 -7.53
CA HIS A 703 5.78 20.25 -8.86
C HIS A 703 4.91 21.26 -9.60
N LEU A 704 5.56 22.25 -10.22
CA LEU A 704 4.90 23.12 -11.18
C LEU A 704 4.40 22.32 -12.39
N SER A 705 3.27 22.76 -12.95
CA SER A 705 2.78 22.27 -14.24
C SER A 705 3.67 22.82 -15.36
N ALA A 706 3.94 22.02 -16.39
CA ALA A 706 4.76 22.48 -17.53
C ALA A 706 4.11 23.69 -18.23
N THR A 707 2.78 23.74 -18.26
CA THR A 707 2.01 24.89 -18.73
C THR A 707 2.34 26.16 -17.95
N TYR A 708 2.43 26.06 -16.61
CA TYR A 708 2.75 27.22 -15.79
C TYR A 708 4.20 27.67 -15.97
N VAL A 709 5.15 26.74 -16.05
CA VAL A 709 6.56 27.06 -16.31
C VAL A 709 6.73 27.83 -17.63
N ARG A 710 5.97 27.49 -18.67
CA ARG A 710 5.97 28.20 -19.96
C ARG A 710 5.53 29.67 -19.84
N SER A 711 4.69 29.99 -18.86
CA SER A 711 4.32 31.39 -18.57
C SER A 711 5.42 32.18 -17.85
N LEU A 712 6.38 31.48 -17.21
CA LEU A 712 7.54 32.04 -16.52
C LEU A 712 8.77 32.20 -17.44
N THR A 713 8.74 31.65 -18.67
CA THR A 713 9.88 31.63 -19.60
C THR A 713 10.58 32.99 -19.73
N ASP A 714 9.82 34.08 -19.90
CA ASP A 714 10.39 35.41 -20.15
C ASP A 714 11.09 35.97 -18.89
N GLU A 715 10.57 35.68 -17.70
CA GLU A 715 11.18 36.10 -16.43
C GLU A 715 12.43 35.27 -16.09
N VAL A 716 12.40 33.96 -16.36
CA VAL A 716 13.60 33.11 -16.29
C VAL A 716 14.65 33.67 -17.24
N GLY A 717 14.29 33.97 -18.49
CA GLY A 717 15.19 34.55 -19.49
C GLY A 717 15.78 35.88 -19.06
N ARG A 718 15.00 36.77 -18.44
CA ARG A 718 15.47 38.05 -17.90
C ARG A 718 16.53 37.86 -16.82
N GLN A 719 16.32 36.93 -15.88
CA GLN A 719 17.29 36.67 -14.81
C GLN A 719 18.54 35.94 -15.33
N LEU A 720 18.38 35.00 -16.26
CA LEU A 720 19.50 34.35 -16.93
C LEU A 720 20.37 35.38 -17.66
N ALA A 721 19.77 36.28 -18.44
CA ALA A 721 20.51 37.31 -19.16
C ALA A 721 21.23 38.29 -18.23
N ALA A 722 20.66 38.59 -17.06
CA ALA A 722 21.31 39.41 -16.04
C ALA A 722 22.52 38.70 -15.41
N ALA A 723 22.43 37.39 -15.19
CA ALA A 723 23.52 36.57 -14.64
C ALA A 723 24.62 36.30 -15.67
N LEU A 724 24.22 35.92 -16.89
CA LEU A 724 25.07 35.48 -17.99
C LEU A 724 24.56 36.14 -19.29
N PRO A 725 25.13 37.28 -19.73
CA PRO A 725 24.59 38.08 -20.84
C PRO A 725 24.35 37.33 -22.15
N TRP A 726 25.14 36.29 -22.44
CA TRP A 726 25.01 35.47 -23.66
C TRP A 726 23.73 34.61 -23.68
N THR A 727 23.03 34.48 -22.57
CA THR A 727 21.73 33.77 -22.49
C THR A 727 20.54 34.66 -22.87
N GLY A 728 20.76 35.98 -23.02
CA GLY A 728 19.75 36.93 -23.48
C GLY A 728 19.59 36.91 -25.01
N ALA A 729 18.57 37.61 -25.51
CA ALA A 729 18.40 37.77 -26.96
C ALA A 729 19.64 38.43 -27.56
N SER A 730 20.17 37.85 -28.64
CA SER A 730 21.15 38.51 -29.50
C SER A 730 20.48 39.74 -30.10
N HIS A 731 20.78 40.94 -29.59
CA HIS A 731 20.44 42.16 -30.29
C HIS A 731 21.12 42.10 -31.67
N PRO A 732 20.37 42.23 -32.78
CA PRO A 732 20.97 42.34 -34.11
C PRO A 732 21.88 43.56 -34.22
#